data_AF-T2GEI5-F1
#
_entry.id   AF-T2GEI5-F1
#
_cell.length_a   1.000
_cell.length_b   1.000
_cell.length_c   1.000
_cell.angle_alpha   90.00
_cell.angle_beta   90.00
_cell.angle_gamma   90.00
#
_symmetry.space_group_name_H-M   'P 1'
#
loop_
_entity.id
_entity.type
_entity.pdbx_description
1 polymer ?
#
loop_
_entity_poly.entity_id
_entity_poly.type
_entity_poly.pdbx_seq_one_letter_code
_entity_poly.pdbx_strand_id
1 'polypeptide(L)'
;MRLALAVLALLLCSTPARAQEATSIVYNAGVAPLKFEDAAGLPAGILPDIWRLWAEKTGRAIQFLRTETFNESLEMVKDGRAALNAGLFRTPEREAFLEFSDPVFTLNYFVFTHPSIKMATSLYELQGMVVGVPQGGFTRDLVSISIPAHLIREYPSNEALFQAALRGEIKAFVSTELALLYFLDQNRLANTFGYDKAAPLSSQTYCAAARKGDTARIAEVNAGLARISEAERAALLQRWLVSGVKTIPPALAGMLTVEEREFLARKRVLTVHNESDWAPFNFQENGAPRGFSIDYIRLLAEKTGLEVEFISGFSWDQYQEMLRAGQLDVMMNIVITPDRSEYMTFTPSYVDMARMLYTRKDEPHMGAIADLFGKRFAVPKGFYYQELLAAYPEIEIVEVRDTTEAVLAVSSGRADLLLAPMPVVNYLSEQLQVTNLEVGGMVPELDPGPTPGGAVPLHMAISRNQAMLAEILTKGMTLITPAEVAALKAAWLTPRAGEAAEPQLRFTPAQEAWLRAHPSFRMAASTDWPPFELTTATGTYGGVIPEYVQWLQQALSITMQPVSGMLWPEALQAARDGRIDILPAVTPNDERRAFLHFTRPYLTLPIVIATRDDADYVDSLERLAGKPLAVVRDHIVQHYLERDHPDIPLLLTDTSEEAVRAVVDGRAFALVENGAVLHYLERRLGLKNLKVAGPTPYTYELAMAVRQDLPELAAILDQALAAVPETDRTVFYERWINVHFERTVDWTAVRRVGLTLAVFVGGILVAVFIWNRRLAREVAVRTRAEEALRDAEARSRLVLESAGEGIFGMDANGALLFINTAACEMLGLDHDDAIGQDVHALIHHSHADGTPYPREQSPMHRSCTQSVVHRIENEVLWRADGTSFPAEYTTAPLRKGEDIAGAVVTFRNITERLATRRALAEKQNFLQSVIDNSSALIYVKDLQGRYILGNQTWRRTSAAAFAEPIGLTDADLFPEALARQLQENDRTVIESLRPHSWEEIVTNSQGERIDYYSIKFPLLDADGKPYAVCGMSTDITERKKTEAALQESEKRHRVIFEKSPLGMILFSKDGTIMDCNDKFVELMGSPREKLIGFNTARQSTPNMRATLRRALDGEATVFEDEYTSVTGGRTMVLRASFNPINPNTRPTGVIATVEDITERRRIEQQLRSNFEELERFNRLVVGREERMIQLKQEINTLLAAQGLAGKYNIVQ
;
A
#
# COMPACT_ATOMS: atom_id res chain seq x y z
N MET A 1 -71.03 -20.35 -16.44
CA MET A 1 -70.88 -20.79 -17.85
C MET A 1 -70.00 -19.87 -18.73
N ARG A 2 -69.38 -18.79 -18.20
CA ARG A 2 -68.36 -18.00 -18.93
C ARG A 2 -66.92 -18.12 -18.39
N LEU A 3 -66.71 -18.79 -17.24
CA LEU A 3 -65.36 -19.11 -16.74
C LEU A 3 -64.83 -20.47 -17.21
N ALA A 4 -65.69 -21.39 -17.65
CA ALA A 4 -65.28 -22.71 -18.13
C ALA A 4 -64.73 -22.73 -19.57
N LEU A 5 -64.99 -21.67 -20.37
CA LEU A 5 -64.45 -21.53 -21.72
C LEU A 5 -63.06 -20.86 -21.77
N ALA A 6 -62.67 -20.13 -20.73
CA ALA A 6 -61.36 -19.47 -20.69
C ALA A 6 -60.22 -20.45 -20.34
N VAL A 7 -60.53 -21.53 -19.61
CA VAL A 7 -59.55 -22.56 -19.23
C VAL A 7 -59.32 -23.58 -20.36
N LEU A 8 -60.29 -23.77 -21.27
CA LEU A 8 -60.14 -24.69 -22.41
C LEU A 8 -59.36 -24.08 -23.60
N ALA A 9 -59.23 -22.75 -23.67
CA ALA A 9 -58.49 -22.07 -24.73
C ALA A 9 -56.97 -21.95 -24.48
N LEU A 10 -56.51 -22.23 -23.24
CA LEU A 10 -55.09 -22.21 -22.86
C LEU A 10 -54.42 -23.59 -22.89
N LEU A 11 -55.17 -24.65 -23.21
CA LEU A 11 -54.68 -26.03 -23.32
C LEU A 11 -54.55 -26.54 -24.77
N LEU A 12 -54.79 -25.69 -25.77
CA LEU A 12 -54.72 -26.02 -27.20
C LEU A 12 -53.86 -25.00 -27.97
N CYS A 13 -52.62 -24.81 -27.56
CA CYS A 13 -51.57 -24.18 -28.37
C CYS A 13 -50.17 -24.53 -27.82
N SER A 14 -49.88 -25.82 -27.70
CA SER A 14 -48.51 -26.32 -27.76
C SER A 14 -48.40 -27.18 -29.01
N THR A 15 -48.20 -26.52 -30.14
CA THR A 15 -47.51 -27.18 -31.25
C THR A 15 -46.23 -27.79 -30.69
N PRO A 16 -45.96 -29.09 -30.85
CA PRO A 16 -44.68 -29.63 -30.43
C PRO A 16 -43.64 -28.85 -31.21
N ALA A 17 -42.80 -28.09 -30.49
CA ALA A 17 -41.58 -27.56 -31.06
C ALA A 17 -40.85 -28.79 -31.63
N ARG A 18 -40.83 -28.86 -32.96
CA ARG A 18 -40.16 -29.90 -33.75
C ARG A 18 -38.81 -30.12 -33.08
N ALA A 19 -38.61 -31.30 -32.48
CA ALA A 19 -37.34 -31.66 -31.86
C ALA A 19 -36.25 -31.35 -32.89
N GLN A 20 -35.50 -30.29 -32.64
CA GLN A 20 -34.50 -29.80 -33.57
C GLN A 20 -33.41 -30.87 -33.55
N GLU A 21 -33.31 -31.66 -34.62
CA GLU A 21 -32.33 -32.75 -34.73
C GLU A 21 -30.95 -32.21 -34.37
N ALA A 22 -30.25 -32.92 -33.49
CA ALA A 22 -28.92 -32.51 -33.03
C ALA A 22 -27.97 -32.41 -34.22
N THR A 23 -27.21 -31.33 -34.30
CA THR A 23 -26.22 -31.13 -35.36
C THR A 23 -25.12 -32.17 -35.20
N SER A 24 -24.99 -33.08 -36.17
CA SER A 24 -23.95 -34.12 -36.14
C SER A 24 -22.61 -33.56 -36.62
N ILE A 25 -21.61 -33.60 -35.74
CA ILE A 25 -20.27 -33.07 -35.98
C ILE A 25 -19.29 -34.25 -36.00
N VAL A 26 -18.71 -34.53 -37.16
CA VAL A 26 -17.72 -35.60 -37.32
C VAL A 26 -16.32 -35.12 -36.99
N TYR A 27 -15.54 -35.96 -36.30
CA TYR A 27 -14.13 -35.73 -36.02
C TYR A 27 -13.35 -37.05 -36.01
N ASN A 28 -12.04 -36.95 -36.23
CA ASN A 28 -11.09 -38.05 -36.02
C ASN A 28 -10.24 -37.76 -34.77
N ALA A 29 -10.14 -38.72 -33.85
CA ALA A 29 -9.32 -38.61 -32.64
C ALA A 29 -7.82 -38.85 -32.93
N GLY A 30 -6.92 -38.33 -32.10
CA GLY A 30 -5.50 -38.71 -32.12
C GLY A 30 -4.47 -37.57 -32.01
N VAL A 31 -4.90 -36.33 -31.74
CA VAL A 31 -4.01 -35.17 -31.63
C VAL A 31 -4.29 -34.44 -30.32
N ALA A 32 -3.80 -34.94 -29.19
CA ALA A 32 -3.94 -34.27 -27.90
C ALA A 32 -3.04 -33.01 -27.81
N PRO A 33 -3.50 -31.88 -27.21
CA PRO A 33 -4.82 -31.66 -26.59
C PRO A 33 -5.88 -31.09 -27.56
N LEU A 34 -5.61 -31.06 -28.87
CA LEU A 34 -6.51 -30.46 -29.85
C LEU A 34 -7.81 -31.25 -30.04
N LYS A 35 -7.70 -32.58 -30.26
CA LYS A 35 -8.82 -33.53 -30.40
C LYS A 35 -8.37 -34.96 -30.08
N PHE A 36 -8.93 -35.53 -29.03
CA PHE A 36 -8.65 -36.89 -28.57
C PHE A 36 -9.85 -37.46 -27.80
N GLU A 37 -9.72 -38.65 -27.23
CA GLU A 37 -10.72 -39.25 -26.36
C GLU A 37 -10.17 -39.35 -24.95
N ASP A 38 -10.97 -39.00 -23.95
CA ASP A 38 -10.60 -39.19 -22.56
C ASP A 38 -10.64 -40.67 -22.15
N ALA A 39 -10.31 -40.96 -20.89
CA ALA A 39 -10.32 -42.33 -20.35
C ALA A 39 -11.72 -42.99 -20.38
N ALA A 40 -12.80 -42.22 -20.54
CA ALA A 40 -14.17 -42.72 -20.66
C ALA A 40 -14.60 -42.92 -22.13
N GLY A 41 -13.72 -42.66 -23.10
CA GLY A 41 -14.01 -42.77 -24.53
C GLY A 41 -14.87 -41.61 -25.07
N LEU A 42 -14.96 -40.49 -24.34
CA LEU A 42 -15.72 -39.31 -24.76
C LEU A 42 -14.81 -38.33 -25.53
N PRO A 43 -15.36 -37.57 -26.50
CA PRO A 43 -14.61 -36.53 -27.21
C PRO A 43 -14.03 -35.49 -26.24
N ALA A 44 -12.71 -35.32 -26.26
CA ALA A 44 -11.99 -34.40 -25.39
C ALA A 44 -10.99 -33.56 -26.18
N GLY A 45 -10.70 -32.36 -25.69
CA GLY A 45 -9.77 -31.42 -26.29
C GLY A 45 -10.39 -30.09 -26.69
N ILE A 46 -9.53 -29.21 -27.19
CA ILE A 46 -9.87 -27.82 -27.51
C ILE A 46 -10.98 -27.73 -28.57
N LEU A 47 -10.92 -28.51 -29.65
CA LEU A 47 -11.94 -28.45 -30.70
C LEU A 47 -13.31 -28.95 -30.21
N PRO A 48 -13.44 -30.13 -29.56
CA PRO A 48 -14.70 -30.54 -28.95
C PRO A 48 -15.28 -29.50 -27.98
N ASP A 49 -14.44 -28.83 -27.20
CA ASP A 49 -14.91 -27.83 -26.24
C ASP A 49 -15.36 -26.52 -26.87
N ILE A 50 -14.70 -26.06 -27.95
CA ILE A 50 -15.20 -24.94 -28.75
C ILE A 50 -16.58 -25.25 -29.30
N TRP A 51 -16.83 -26.49 -29.75
CA TRP A 51 -18.15 -26.89 -30.24
C TRP A 51 -19.19 -27.01 -29.14
N ARG A 52 -18.82 -27.49 -27.94
CA ARG A 52 -19.72 -27.46 -26.76
C ARG A 52 -20.10 -26.04 -26.38
N LEU A 53 -19.14 -25.11 -26.40
CA LEU A 53 -19.40 -23.71 -26.13
C LEU A 53 -20.27 -23.07 -27.24
N TRP A 54 -20.04 -23.44 -28.51
CA TRP A 54 -20.89 -23.02 -29.62
C TRP A 54 -22.33 -23.51 -29.44
N ALA A 55 -22.51 -24.76 -29.01
CA ALA A 55 -23.82 -25.34 -28.70
C ALA A 55 -24.54 -24.58 -27.57
N GLU A 56 -23.81 -24.23 -26.51
CA GLU A 56 -24.31 -23.42 -25.40
C GLU A 56 -24.76 -22.02 -25.85
N LYS A 57 -23.93 -21.31 -26.65
CA LYS A 57 -24.21 -19.96 -27.15
C LYS A 57 -25.34 -19.89 -28.18
N THR A 58 -25.61 -20.98 -28.86
CA THR A 58 -26.63 -21.06 -29.91
C THR A 58 -27.92 -21.74 -29.44
N GLY A 59 -27.87 -22.48 -28.34
CA GLY A 59 -28.96 -23.34 -27.87
C GLY A 59 -29.18 -24.58 -28.75
N ARG A 60 -28.24 -24.91 -29.66
CA ARG A 60 -28.33 -26.05 -30.57
C ARG A 60 -27.73 -27.29 -29.93
N ALA A 61 -28.49 -28.38 -29.89
CA ALA A 61 -27.94 -29.68 -29.52
C ALA A 61 -26.91 -30.13 -30.57
N ILE A 62 -25.78 -30.68 -30.11
CA ILE A 62 -24.72 -31.24 -30.96
C ILE A 62 -24.51 -32.71 -30.63
N GLN A 63 -24.08 -33.49 -31.63
CA GLN A 63 -23.68 -34.88 -31.45
C GLN A 63 -22.34 -35.10 -32.14
N PHE A 64 -21.34 -35.59 -31.41
CA PHE A 64 -20.04 -35.94 -32.01
C PHE A 64 -20.09 -37.33 -32.64
N LEU A 65 -19.62 -37.43 -33.89
CA LEU A 65 -19.43 -38.69 -34.61
C LEU A 65 -17.94 -38.96 -34.77
N ARG A 66 -17.48 -40.11 -34.28
CA ARG A 66 -16.08 -40.55 -34.37
C ARG A 66 -15.84 -41.29 -35.68
N THR A 67 -14.70 -41.03 -36.32
CA THR A 67 -14.16 -41.87 -37.42
C THR A 67 -12.78 -42.41 -37.08
N GLU A 68 -12.44 -43.57 -37.66
CA GLU A 68 -11.09 -44.14 -37.47
C GLU A 68 -10.05 -43.44 -38.33
N THR A 69 -10.46 -42.97 -39.52
CA THR A 69 -9.57 -42.29 -40.45
C THR A 69 -10.04 -40.87 -40.75
N PHE A 70 -9.09 -40.00 -41.11
CA PHE A 70 -9.39 -38.65 -41.56
C PHE A 70 -10.23 -38.66 -42.85
N ASN A 71 -9.93 -39.54 -43.81
CA ASN A 71 -10.67 -39.61 -45.08
C ASN A 71 -12.14 -40.02 -44.89
N GLU A 72 -12.41 -40.93 -43.96
CA GLU A 72 -13.78 -41.31 -43.61
C GLU A 72 -14.58 -40.10 -43.08
N SER A 73 -13.95 -39.21 -42.30
CA SER A 73 -14.60 -37.99 -41.81
C SER A 73 -15.01 -37.04 -42.95
N LEU A 74 -14.26 -37.02 -44.05
CA LEU A 74 -14.59 -36.20 -45.23
C LEU A 74 -15.73 -36.83 -46.04
N GLU A 75 -15.68 -38.14 -46.27
CA GLU A 75 -16.75 -38.87 -46.97
C GLU A 75 -18.07 -38.81 -46.19
N MET A 76 -18.06 -38.86 -44.86
CA MET A 76 -19.28 -38.69 -44.05
C MET A 76 -19.97 -37.34 -44.27
N VAL A 77 -19.22 -36.25 -44.41
CA VAL A 77 -19.79 -34.92 -44.71
C VAL A 77 -20.26 -34.85 -46.16
N LYS A 78 -19.45 -35.38 -47.09
CA LYS A 78 -19.74 -35.41 -48.52
C LYS A 78 -20.99 -36.23 -48.84
N ASP A 79 -21.21 -37.33 -48.13
CA ASP A 79 -22.38 -38.21 -48.28
C ASP A 79 -23.54 -37.81 -47.36
N GLY A 80 -23.35 -36.83 -46.46
CA GLY A 80 -24.40 -36.26 -45.61
C GLY A 80 -24.73 -37.10 -44.38
N ARG A 81 -23.89 -38.08 -44.05
CA ARG A 81 -23.96 -38.84 -42.79
C ARG A 81 -23.55 -37.99 -41.58
N ALA A 82 -22.79 -36.92 -41.80
CA ALA A 82 -22.49 -35.89 -40.81
C ALA A 82 -22.84 -34.50 -41.36
N ALA A 83 -23.39 -33.62 -40.52
CA ALA A 83 -23.75 -32.27 -40.92
C ALA A 83 -22.51 -31.37 -41.10
N LEU A 84 -21.49 -31.56 -40.26
CA LEU A 84 -20.27 -30.76 -40.23
C LEU A 84 -19.05 -31.63 -39.90
N ASN A 85 -17.88 -31.24 -40.40
CA ASN A 85 -16.61 -31.67 -39.84
C ASN A 85 -16.16 -30.66 -38.76
N ALA A 86 -15.70 -31.16 -37.61
CA ALA A 86 -15.32 -30.36 -36.45
C ALA A 86 -14.16 -29.39 -36.70
N GLY A 87 -13.32 -29.67 -37.70
CA GLY A 87 -12.18 -28.81 -38.02
C GLY A 87 -11.19 -29.49 -38.96
N LEU A 88 -10.95 -28.87 -40.11
CA LEU A 88 -9.89 -29.25 -41.04
C LEU A 88 -9.27 -28.04 -41.76
N PHE A 89 -8.11 -28.26 -42.36
CA PHE A 89 -7.43 -27.25 -43.18
C PHE A 89 -8.17 -27.02 -44.49
N ARG A 90 -8.36 -25.74 -44.82
CA ARG A 90 -8.90 -25.28 -46.10
C ARG A 90 -7.84 -25.43 -47.18
N THR A 91 -8.09 -26.28 -48.18
CA THR A 91 -7.20 -26.46 -49.35
C THR A 91 -8.00 -26.39 -50.64
N PRO A 92 -7.40 -25.99 -51.78
CA PRO A 92 -8.11 -25.89 -53.06
C PRO A 92 -8.81 -27.19 -53.48
N GLU A 93 -8.21 -28.36 -53.20
CA GLU A 93 -8.78 -29.66 -53.53
C GLU A 93 -10.05 -29.94 -52.73
N ARG A 94 -10.11 -29.47 -51.47
CA ARG A 94 -11.25 -29.68 -50.57
C ARG A 94 -12.36 -28.67 -50.82
N GLU A 95 -12.03 -27.44 -51.21
CA GLU A 95 -13.01 -26.43 -51.61
C GLU A 95 -13.87 -26.85 -52.81
N ALA A 96 -13.36 -27.77 -53.64
CA ALA A 96 -14.11 -28.33 -54.75
C ALA A 96 -15.36 -29.11 -54.30
N PHE A 97 -15.36 -29.67 -53.07
CA PHE A 97 -16.47 -30.50 -52.56
C PHE A 97 -16.94 -30.18 -51.14
N LEU A 98 -16.33 -29.20 -50.47
CA LEU A 98 -16.73 -28.69 -49.14
C LEU A 98 -16.94 -27.18 -49.15
N GLU A 99 -17.84 -26.73 -48.27
CA GLU A 99 -18.02 -25.31 -47.91
C GLU A 99 -17.42 -25.07 -46.52
N PHE A 100 -16.67 -23.98 -46.33
CA PHE A 100 -15.90 -23.74 -45.11
C PHE A 100 -16.44 -22.57 -44.29
N SER A 101 -16.36 -22.70 -42.96
CA SER A 101 -16.67 -21.63 -42.00
C SER A 101 -15.53 -20.64 -41.85
N ASP A 102 -15.81 -19.58 -41.07
CA ASP A 102 -14.79 -18.74 -40.47
C ASP A 102 -13.85 -19.57 -39.58
N PRO A 103 -12.62 -19.10 -39.31
CA PRO A 103 -11.65 -19.80 -38.48
C PRO A 103 -12.21 -20.25 -37.13
N VAL A 104 -12.12 -21.55 -36.86
CA VAL A 104 -12.46 -22.13 -35.55
C VAL A 104 -11.27 -22.04 -34.61
N PHE A 105 -10.08 -22.40 -35.11
CA PHE A 105 -8.83 -22.42 -34.34
C PHE A 105 -7.60 -22.32 -35.26
N THR A 106 -6.53 -21.64 -34.83
CA THR A 106 -5.28 -21.53 -35.58
C THR A 106 -4.15 -22.24 -34.83
N LEU A 107 -3.38 -23.05 -35.55
CA LEU A 107 -2.32 -23.89 -34.99
C LEU A 107 -0.98 -23.57 -35.64
N ASN A 108 0.01 -23.23 -34.81
CA ASN A 108 1.34 -22.84 -35.25
C ASN A 108 2.34 -23.98 -35.08
N TYR A 109 3.14 -24.21 -36.11
CA TYR A 109 4.20 -25.22 -36.16
C TYR A 109 5.56 -24.55 -36.02
N PHE A 110 6.43 -25.14 -35.20
CA PHE A 110 7.76 -24.63 -34.90
C PHE A 110 8.81 -25.71 -35.10
N VAL A 111 10.05 -25.26 -35.30
CA VAL A 111 11.24 -26.09 -35.22
C VAL A 111 11.73 -26.05 -33.78
N PHE A 112 11.79 -27.22 -33.14
CA PHE A 112 12.33 -27.38 -31.80
C PHE A 112 13.71 -28.01 -31.87
N THR A 113 14.64 -27.47 -31.11
CA THR A 113 16.03 -27.91 -31.06
C THR A 113 16.42 -28.34 -29.66
N HIS A 114 17.15 -29.44 -29.57
CA HIS A 114 17.70 -29.94 -28.32
C HIS A 114 18.76 -28.95 -27.79
N PRO A 115 18.85 -28.70 -26.46
CA PRO A 115 19.78 -27.74 -25.88
C PRO A 115 21.26 -27.92 -26.28
N SER A 116 21.63 -29.12 -26.72
CA SER A 116 23.00 -29.44 -27.13
C SER A 116 23.39 -28.89 -28.51
N ILE A 117 22.48 -28.25 -29.23
CA ILE A 117 22.75 -27.61 -30.52
C ILE A 117 22.25 -26.16 -30.50
N LYS A 118 22.79 -25.32 -31.40
CA LYS A 118 22.30 -23.95 -31.57
C LYS A 118 20.82 -23.98 -31.97
N MET A 119 20.03 -23.09 -31.37
CA MET A 119 18.63 -22.92 -31.72
C MET A 119 18.47 -22.54 -33.19
N ALA A 120 17.66 -23.31 -33.92
CA ALA A 120 17.33 -23.07 -35.31
C ALA A 120 15.98 -22.38 -35.41
N THR A 121 15.90 -21.33 -36.24
CA THR A 121 14.65 -20.61 -36.51
C THR A 121 14.00 -21.03 -37.83
N SER A 122 14.73 -21.77 -38.66
CA SER A 122 14.29 -22.23 -39.97
C SER A 122 14.78 -23.65 -40.28
N LEU A 123 14.13 -24.32 -41.24
CA LEU A 123 14.59 -25.62 -41.72
C LEU A 123 15.93 -25.56 -42.46
N TYR A 124 16.31 -24.39 -42.99
CA TYR A 124 17.59 -24.22 -43.70
C TYR A 124 18.79 -24.40 -42.77
N GLU A 125 18.68 -23.94 -41.52
CA GLU A 125 19.74 -24.08 -40.50
C GLU A 125 19.94 -25.54 -40.05
N LEU A 126 19.01 -26.43 -40.37
CA LEU A 126 19.05 -27.86 -40.04
C LEU A 126 19.56 -28.74 -41.18
N GLN A 127 20.08 -28.16 -42.26
CA GLN A 127 20.65 -28.93 -43.36
C GLN A 127 21.77 -29.87 -42.88
N GLY A 128 21.63 -31.16 -43.17
CA GLY A 128 22.56 -32.20 -42.73
C GLY A 128 22.25 -32.82 -41.37
N MET A 129 21.23 -32.35 -40.63
CA MET A 129 20.79 -32.94 -39.37
C MET A 129 19.58 -33.84 -39.55
N VAL A 130 19.45 -34.84 -38.68
CA VAL A 130 18.23 -35.68 -38.61
C VAL A 130 17.12 -34.88 -37.93
N VAL A 131 16.00 -34.70 -38.64
CA VAL A 131 14.81 -33.99 -38.15
C VAL A 131 13.69 -34.99 -37.89
N GLY A 132 13.20 -35.02 -36.65
CA GLY A 132 12.07 -35.85 -36.25
C GLY A 132 10.72 -35.21 -36.62
N VAL A 133 9.79 -36.03 -37.14
CA VAL A 133 8.40 -35.64 -37.40
C VAL A 133 7.44 -36.78 -37.02
N PRO A 134 6.18 -36.49 -36.64
CA PRO A 134 5.18 -37.54 -36.50
C PRO A 134 4.80 -38.14 -37.87
N GLN A 135 4.51 -39.43 -37.88
CA GLN A 135 4.18 -40.23 -39.08
C GLN A 135 2.81 -39.83 -39.64
N GLY A 136 2.71 -39.75 -40.98
CA GLY A 136 1.43 -39.57 -41.68
C GLY A 136 0.75 -38.21 -41.51
N GLY A 137 1.49 -37.16 -41.13
CA GLY A 137 0.97 -35.80 -40.87
C GLY A 137 1.56 -34.69 -41.75
N PHE A 138 0.92 -33.52 -41.73
CA PHE A 138 1.31 -32.30 -42.47
C PHE A 138 2.79 -31.89 -42.27
N THR A 139 3.33 -32.12 -41.08
CA THR A 139 4.72 -31.80 -40.72
C THR A 139 5.74 -32.54 -41.59
N ARG A 140 5.45 -33.77 -42.02
CA ARG A 140 6.35 -34.54 -42.89
C ARG A 140 6.48 -33.87 -44.24
N ASP A 141 5.36 -33.46 -44.83
CA ASP A 141 5.37 -32.78 -46.14
C ASP A 141 6.02 -31.41 -46.05
N LEU A 142 5.76 -30.67 -44.96
CA LEU A 142 6.40 -29.38 -44.67
C LEU A 142 7.93 -29.49 -44.59
N VAL A 143 8.44 -30.51 -43.90
CA VAL A 143 9.89 -30.73 -43.73
C VAL A 143 10.53 -31.24 -45.02
N SER A 144 9.82 -32.05 -45.81
CA SER A 144 10.31 -32.62 -47.07
C SER A 144 10.60 -31.58 -48.16
N ILE A 145 10.09 -30.34 -48.02
CA ILE A 145 10.40 -29.23 -48.92
C ILE A 145 11.87 -28.81 -48.81
N SER A 146 12.46 -28.89 -47.62
CA SER A 146 13.79 -28.33 -47.35
C SER A 146 14.82 -29.34 -46.83
N ILE A 147 14.36 -30.47 -46.26
CA ILE A 147 15.21 -31.52 -45.71
C ILE A 147 15.14 -32.78 -46.58
N PRO A 148 16.28 -33.36 -47.01
CA PRO A 148 16.30 -34.60 -47.77
C PRO A 148 15.64 -35.78 -47.02
N ALA A 149 14.89 -36.62 -47.74
CA ALA A 149 14.11 -37.71 -47.14
C ALA A 149 14.89 -38.66 -46.21
N HIS A 150 16.18 -38.92 -46.50
CA HIS A 150 17.02 -39.79 -45.67
C HIS A 150 17.42 -39.17 -44.31
N LEU A 151 17.22 -37.87 -44.12
CA LEU A 151 17.43 -37.14 -42.87
C LEU A 151 16.12 -36.89 -42.11
N ILE A 152 14.98 -37.33 -42.63
CA ILE A 152 13.69 -37.23 -41.95
C ILE A 152 13.45 -38.54 -41.19
N ARG A 153 13.26 -38.46 -39.88
CA ARG A 153 12.90 -39.62 -39.05
C ARG A 153 11.46 -39.51 -38.60
N GLU A 154 10.63 -40.45 -39.04
CA GLU A 154 9.22 -40.50 -38.69
C GLU A 154 8.98 -41.27 -37.39
N TYR A 155 8.04 -40.79 -36.57
CA TYR A 155 7.66 -41.40 -35.29
C TYR A 155 6.16 -41.69 -35.27
N PRO A 156 5.72 -42.82 -34.67
CA PRO A 156 4.33 -43.26 -34.74
C PRO A 156 3.33 -42.32 -34.03
N SER A 157 3.80 -41.46 -33.12
CA SER A 157 2.99 -40.46 -32.42
C SER A 157 3.83 -39.25 -31.99
N ASN A 158 3.17 -38.14 -31.65
CA ASN A 158 3.82 -36.98 -31.02
C ASN A 158 4.53 -37.36 -29.72
N GLU A 159 3.93 -38.24 -28.92
CA GLU A 159 4.55 -38.75 -27.69
C GLU A 159 5.85 -39.50 -27.96
N ALA A 160 5.87 -40.42 -28.94
CA ALA A 160 7.08 -41.14 -29.31
C ALA A 160 8.19 -40.19 -29.83
N LEU A 161 7.80 -39.16 -30.58
CA LEU A 161 8.69 -38.10 -31.06
C LEU A 161 9.31 -37.32 -29.88
N PHE A 162 8.49 -36.82 -28.96
CA PHE A 162 8.95 -36.01 -27.84
C PHE A 162 9.83 -36.82 -26.88
N GLN A 163 9.49 -38.08 -26.63
CA GLN A 163 10.31 -38.99 -25.83
C GLN A 163 11.68 -39.24 -26.46
N ALA A 164 11.75 -39.44 -27.78
CA ALA A 164 13.02 -39.59 -28.49
C ALA A 164 13.86 -38.30 -28.46
N ALA A 165 13.22 -37.13 -28.55
CA ALA A 165 13.89 -35.85 -28.42
C ALA A 165 14.43 -35.62 -26.99
N LEU A 166 13.67 -35.97 -25.95
CA LEU A 166 14.09 -35.86 -24.55
C LEU A 166 15.27 -36.79 -24.21
N ARG A 167 15.29 -37.99 -24.79
CA ARG A 167 16.44 -38.92 -24.69
C ARG A 167 17.64 -38.49 -25.54
N GLY A 168 17.49 -37.42 -26.32
CA GLY A 168 18.53 -36.87 -27.18
C GLY A 168 18.85 -37.73 -28.41
N GLU A 169 18.00 -38.68 -28.79
CA GLU A 169 18.14 -39.54 -29.98
C GLU A 169 18.00 -38.76 -31.30
N ILE A 170 17.27 -37.65 -31.23
CA ILE A 170 17.17 -36.63 -32.28
C ILE A 170 17.46 -35.26 -31.66
N LYS A 171 18.10 -34.39 -32.44
CA LYS A 171 18.49 -33.05 -31.97
C LYS A 171 17.60 -31.93 -32.50
N ALA A 172 16.77 -32.22 -33.48
CA ALA A 172 15.75 -31.30 -33.97
C ALA A 172 14.45 -32.05 -34.32
N PHE A 173 13.31 -31.42 -34.11
CA PHE A 173 12.01 -31.93 -34.54
C PHE A 173 11.05 -30.79 -34.90
N VAL A 174 10.03 -31.12 -35.70
CA VAL A 174 8.96 -30.16 -36.04
C VAL A 174 7.65 -30.62 -35.40
N SER A 175 7.04 -29.73 -34.61
CA SER A 175 5.76 -29.97 -33.97
C SER A 175 5.06 -28.65 -33.64
N THR A 176 3.97 -28.70 -32.90
CA THR A 176 3.25 -27.52 -32.40
C THR A 176 3.62 -27.27 -30.94
N GLU A 177 3.71 -26.01 -30.53
CA GLU A 177 3.91 -25.63 -29.12
C GLU A 177 2.87 -26.32 -28.22
N LEU A 178 1.60 -26.24 -28.60
CA LEU A 178 0.47 -26.81 -27.85
C LEU A 178 0.66 -28.30 -27.53
N ALA A 179 1.03 -29.12 -28.52
CA ALA A 179 1.24 -30.55 -28.33
C ALA A 179 2.45 -30.86 -27.44
N LEU A 180 3.54 -30.10 -27.59
CA LEU A 180 4.73 -30.26 -26.77
C LEU A 180 4.44 -29.88 -25.31
N LEU A 181 3.84 -28.72 -25.08
CA LEU A 181 3.56 -28.22 -23.73
C LEU A 181 2.58 -29.12 -23.00
N TYR A 182 1.53 -29.59 -23.67
CA TYR A 182 0.60 -30.56 -23.09
C TYR A 182 1.29 -31.87 -22.72
N PHE A 183 2.13 -32.41 -23.60
CA PHE A 183 2.89 -33.63 -23.30
C PHE A 183 3.81 -33.44 -22.09
N LEU A 184 4.54 -32.31 -22.03
CA LEU A 184 5.43 -32.01 -20.93
C LEU A 184 4.66 -31.85 -19.61
N ASP A 185 3.52 -31.17 -19.63
CA ASP A 185 2.65 -31.00 -18.46
C ASP A 185 2.12 -32.35 -17.93
N GLN A 186 1.53 -33.17 -18.81
CA GLN A 186 1.03 -34.51 -18.45
C GLN A 186 2.11 -35.41 -17.83
N ASN A 187 3.38 -35.21 -18.21
CA ASN A 187 4.52 -35.96 -17.70
C ASN A 187 5.30 -35.23 -16.59
N ARG A 188 4.85 -34.05 -16.15
CA ARG A 188 5.53 -33.19 -15.16
C ARG A 188 6.98 -32.84 -15.53
N LEU A 189 7.25 -32.63 -16.82
CA LEU A 189 8.56 -32.30 -17.38
C LEU A 189 8.63 -30.80 -17.73
N ALA A 190 9.84 -30.22 -17.69
CA ALA A 190 10.09 -28.84 -18.13
C ALA A 190 10.42 -28.81 -19.62
N ASN A 191 10.08 -27.72 -20.32
CA ASN A 191 10.52 -27.54 -21.70
C ASN A 191 11.99 -27.10 -21.73
N THR A 192 12.86 -27.98 -22.20
CA THR A 192 14.27 -27.68 -22.42
C THR A 192 14.59 -27.36 -23.88
N PHE A 193 13.64 -27.54 -24.79
CA PHE A 193 13.86 -27.35 -26.22
C PHE A 193 13.81 -25.86 -26.60
N GLY A 194 14.82 -25.40 -27.34
CA GLY A 194 14.85 -24.05 -27.90
C GLY A 194 14.01 -23.97 -29.17
N TYR A 195 13.18 -22.93 -29.27
CA TYR A 195 12.40 -22.57 -30.46
C TYR A 195 12.04 -21.07 -30.42
N ASP A 196 11.81 -20.47 -31.59
CA ASP A 196 11.39 -19.07 -31.71
C ASP A 196 9.87 -18.97 -31.81
N LYS A 197 9.22 -18.46 -30.76
CA LYS A 197 7.78 -18.30 -30.70
C LYS A 197 7.25 -17.19 -31.62
N ALA A 198 8.07 -16.18 -31.93
CA ALA A 198 7.69 -15.08 -32.82
C ALA A 198 7.78 -15.47 -34.31
N ALA A 199 8.47 -16.58 -34.63
CA ALA A 199 8.69 -17.04 -35.99
C ALA A 199 8.18 -18.49 -36.21
N PRO A 200 6.86 -18.71 -36.33
CA PRO A 200 6.33 -20.02 -36.68
C PRO A 200 6.76 -20.43 -38.09
N LEU A 201 7.17 -21.68 -38.26
CA LEU A 201 7.52 -22.26 -39.56
C LEU A 201 6.31 -22.31 -40.50
N SER A 202 5.13 -22.57 -39.93
CA SER A 202 3.86 -22.55 -40.65
C SER A 202 2.71 -22.33 -39.69
N SER A 203 1.68 -21.61 -40.12
CA SER A 203 0.43 -21.42 -39.37
C SER A 203 -0.71 -22.03 -40.16
N GLN A 204 -1.45 -22.95 -39.55
CA GLN A 204 -2.55 -23.66 -40.19
C GLN A 204 -3.86 -23.34 -39.49
N THR A 205 -4.89 -23.00 -40.27
CA THR A 205 -6.20 -22.60 -39.74
C THR A 205 -7.20 -23.74 -39.91
N TYR A 206 -7.80 -24.16 -38.82
CA TYR A 206 -8.92 -25.09 -38.79
C TYR A 206 -10.22 -24.33 -39.02
N CYS A 207 -10.93 -24.71 -40.06
CA CYS A 207 -12.30 -24.28 -40.34
C CYS A 207 -13.24 -25.47 -40.16
N ALA A 208 -14.46 -25.20 -39.68
CA ALA A 208 -15.53 -26.16 -39.84
C ALA A 208 -15.84 -26.31 -41.33
N ALA A 209 -16.30 -27.49 -41.74
CA ALA A 209 -16.69 -27.70 -43.13
C ALA A 209 -18.02 -28.43 -43.23
N ALA A 210 -18.86 -27.96 -44.15
CA ALA A 210 -20.10 -28.60 -44.56
C ALA A 210 -19.97 -29.11 -46.00
N ARG A 211 -20.97 -29.86 -46.47
CA ARG A 211 -21.07 -30.23 -47.89
C ARG A 211 -21.11 -28.97 -48.77
N LYS A 212 -20.46 -29.01 -49.93
CA LYS A 212 -20.50 -27.91 -50.90
C LYS A 212 -21.94 -27.48 -51.21
N GLY A 213 -22.20 -26.17 -51.19
CA GLY A 213 -23.53 -25.60 -51.44
C GLY A 213 -24.41 -25.45 -50.19
N ASP A 214 -24.01 -25.98 -49.03
CA ASP A 214 -24.74 -25.79 -47.76
C ASP A 214 -24.34 -24.49 -47.04
N THR A 215 -24.50 -23.38 -47.75
CA THR A 215 -24.10 -22.05 -47.28
C THR A 215 -24.91 -21.58 -46.07
N ALA A 216 -26.17 -22.01 -45.97
CA ALA A 216 -27.03 -21.72 -44.82
C ALA A 216 -26.46 -22.28 -43.52
N ARG A 217 -25.91 -23.51 -43.54
CA ARG A 217 -25.31 -24.10 -42.35
C ARG A 217 -23.99 -23.45 -41.97
N ILE A 218 -23.19 -23.07 -42.95
CA ILE A 218 -21.95 -22.32 -42.70
C ILE A 218 -22.25 -20.94 -42.10
N ALA A 219 -23.27 -20.23 -42.60
CA ALA A 219 -23.69 -18.96 -42.04
C ALA A 219 -24.16 -19.09 -40.58
N GLU A 220 -24.89 -20.18 -40.26
CA GLU A 220 -25.28 -20.50 -38.89
C GLU A 220 -24.06 -20.77 -37.97
N VAL A 221 -23.10 -21.57 -38.45
CA VAL A 221 -21.86 -21.84 -37.73
C VAL A 221 -21.12 -20.54 -37.43
N ASN A 222 -20.92 -19.67 -38.44
CA ASN A 222 -20.24 -18.38 -38.29
C ASN A 222 -20.96 -17.47 -37.28
N ALA A 223 -22.28 -17.37 -37.35
CA ALA A 223 -23.07 -16.59 -36.41
C ALA A 223 -22.92 -17.08 -34.96
N GLY A 224 -22.83 -18.40 -34.75
CA GLY A 224 -22.57 -18.95 -33.42
C GLY A 224 -21.11 -18.78 -32.96
N LEU A 225 -20.13 -18.91 -33.86
CA LEU A 225 -18.71 -18.68 -33.54
C LEU A 225 -18.43 -17.23 -33.16
N ALA A 226 -19.16 -16.28 -33.75
CA ALA A 226 -19.10 -14.85 -33.42
C ALA A 226 -19.64 -14.52 -32.01
N ARG A 227 -20.44 -15.40 -31.39
CA ARG A 227 -20.94 -15.25 -30.02
C ARG A 227 -19.95 -15.72 -28.95
N ILE A 228 -18.87 -16.37 -29.35
CA ILE A 228 -17.82 -16.84 -28.45
C ILE A 228 -16.75 -15.73 -28.36
N SER A 229 -16.67 -15.10 -27.19
CA SER A 229 -15.72 -14.01 -26.93
C SER A 229 -14.27 -14.48 -26.90
N GLU A 230 -13.33 -13.56 -27.10
CA GLU A 230 -11.89 -13.86 -26.97
C GLU A 230 -11.51 -14.31 -25.56
N ALA A 231 -12.14 -13.75 -24.52
CA ALA A 231 -11.90 -14.15 -23.14
C ALA A 231 -12.32 -15.62 -22.88
N GLU A 232 -13.44 -16.06 -23.47
CA GLU A 232 -13.87 -17.46 -23.37
C GLU A 232 -12.95 -18.41 -24.16
N ARG A 233 -12.45 -17.97 -25.33
CA ARG A 233 -11.44 -18.72 -26.08
C ARG A 233 -10.14 -18.85 -25.29
N ALA A 234 -9.71 -17.78 -24.63
CA ALA A 234 -8.53 -17.78 -23.78
C ALA A 234 -8.71 -18.69 -22.54
N ALA A 235 -9.87 -18.65 -21.89
CA ALA A 235 -10.19 -19.52 -20.76
C ALA A 235 -10.23 -21.01 -21.15
N LEU A 236 -10.78 -21.34 -22.33
CA LEU A 236 -10.74 -22.70 -22.87
C LEU A 236 -9.30 -23.16 -23.13
N LEU A 237 -8.45 -22.29 -23.67
CA LEU A 237 -7.04 -22.61 -23.88
C LEU A 237 -6.29 -22.82 -22.56
N GLN A 238 -6.51 -21.95 -21.57
CA GLN A 238 -5.93 -22.11 -20.23
C GLN A 238 -6.36 -23.43 -19.56
N ARG A 239 -7.61 -23.86 -19.75
CA ARG A 239 -8.11 -25.13 -19.20
C ARG A 239 -7.36 -26.36 -19.72
N TRP A 240 -6.92 -26.34 -20.97
CA TRP A 240 -6.13 -27.43 -21.56
C TRP A 240 -4.62 -27.26 -21.36
N LEU A 241 -4.18 -26.16 -20.74
CA LEU A 241 -2.78 -25.78 -20.54
C LEU A 241 -2.49 -25.46 -19.07
N VAL A 242 -3.11 -26.20 -18.12
CA VAL A 242 -2.98 -25.95 -16.68
C VAL A 242 -1.50 -25.91 -16.28
N SER A 243 -1.06 -24.73 -15.82
CA SER A 243 0.32 -24.31 -15.56
C SER A 243 1.18 -24.15 -16.81
N GLY A 244 1.38 -22.89 -17.22
CA GLY A 244 2.32 -22.55 -18.27
C GLY A 244 3.69 -23.15 -17.99
N VAL A 245 4.16 -24.00 -18.90
CA VAL A 245 5.58 -24.34 -18.96
C VAL A 245 6.32 -23.06 -19.34
N LYS A 246 6.63 -22.23 -18.33
CA LYS A 246 7.41 -21.02 -18.51
C LYS A 246 8.81 -21.43 -18.93
N THR A 247 9.17 -21.03 -20.14
CA THR A 247 10.51 -21.19 -20.67
C THR A 247 11.43 -20.23 -19.93
N ILE A 248 12.57 -20.71 -19.44
CA ILE A 248 13.65 -19.85 -18.96
C ILE A 248 13.95 -18.83 -20.07
N PRO A 249 13.85 -17.50 -19.82
CA PRO A 249 14.07 -16.50 -20.85
C PRO A 249 15.43 -16.72 -21.54
N PRO A 250 15.52 -16.64 -22.89
CA PRO A 250 16.77 -16.91 -23.60
C PRO A 250 17.96 -16.08 -23.09
N ALA A 251 17.69 -14.83 -22.69
CA ALA A 251 18.68 -13.93 -22.09
C ALA A 251 19.28 -14.52 -20.80
N LEU A 252 18.45 -15.10 -19.92
CA LEU A 252 18.93 -15.77 -18.72
C LEU A 252 19.59 -17.11 -19.06
N ALA A 253 19.00 -17.89 -19.97
CA ALA A 253 19.50 -19.22 -20.33
C ALA A 253 20.97 -19.21 -20.79
N GLY A 254 21.42 -18.13 -21.44
CA GLY A 254 22.81 -17.92 -21.85
C GLY A 254 23.77 -17.56 -20.70
N MET A 255 23.26 -17.12 -19.55
CA MET A 255 24.04 -16.75 -18.35
C MET A 255 24.12 -17.90 -17.33
N LEU A 256 23.28 -18.93 -17.48
CA LEU A 256 23.21 -20.05 -16.56
C LEU A 256 24.22 -21.16 -16.89
N THR A 257 24.75 -21.81 -15.86
CA THR A 257 25.50 -23.07 -15.95
C THR A 257 24.55 -24.24 -16.25
N VAL A 258 25.11 -25.43 -16.50
CA VAL A 258 24.30 -26.63 -16.70
C VAL A 258 23.57 -26.99 -15.41
N GLU A 259 24.27 -26.92 -14.28
CA GLU A 259 23.77 -27.24 -12.95
C GLU A 259 22.64 -26.28 -12.54
N GLU A 260 22.77 -24.99 -12.83
CA GLU A 260 21.73 -23.98 -12.57
C GLU A 260 20.47 -24.20 -13.41
N ARG A 261 20.64 -24.60 -14.69
CA ARG A 261 19.50 -24.96 -15.56
C ARG A 261 18.77 -26.20 -15.05
N GLU A 262 19.51 -27.21 -14.61
CA GLU A 262 18.92 -28.41 -13.99
C GLU A 262 18.26 -28.10 -12.64
N PHE A 263 18.79 -27.12 -11.90
CA PHE A 263 18.16 -26.62 -10.68
C PHE A 263 16.83 -25.93 -10.98
N LEU A 264 16.80 -24.97 -11.91
CA LEU A 264 15.57 -24.29 -12.33
C LEU A 264 14.53 -25.24 -12.95
N ALA A 265 14.98 -26.28 -13.66
CA ALA A 265 14.08 -27.30 -14.18
C ALA A 265 13.32 -28.06 -13.07
N ARG A 266 13.93 -28.16 -11.87
CA ARG A 266 13.34 -28.81 -10.68
C ARG A 266 12.63 -27.81 -9.75
N LYS A 267 13.16 -26.59 -9.60
CA LYS A 267 12.65 -25.54 -8.74
C LYS A 267 11.73 -24.61 -9.54
N ARG A 268 10.41 -24.82 -9.46
CA ARG A 268 9.40 -24.04 -10.22
C ARG A 268 8.79 -22.87 -9.46
N VAL A 269 8.69 -22.99 -8.15
CA VAL A 269 8.02 -22.02 -7.27
C VAL A 269 9.02 -21.53 -6.22
N LEU A 270 9.07 -20.22 -6.03
CA LEU A 270 9.75 -19.53 -4.94
C LEU A 270 8.75 -19.30 -3.81
N THR A 271 9.01 -19.85 -2.63
CA THR A 271 8.28 -19.44 -1.42
C THR A 271 8.93 -18.18 -0.85
N VAL A 272 8.18 -17.08 -0.84
CA VAL A 272 8.68 -15.74 -0.49
C VAL A 272 7.88 -15.19 0.68
N HIS A 273 8.54 -14.58 1.67
CA HIS A 273 7.80 -14.03 2.80
C HIS A 273 6.95 -12.82 2.39
N ASN A 274 5.82 -12.64 3.04
CA ASN A 274 4.98 -11.46 2.88
C ASN A 274 4.53 -10.96 4.25
N GLU A 275 4.92 -9.74 4.59
CA GLU A 275 4.61 -9.12 5.88
C GLU A 275 3.17 -8.59 5.90
N SER A 276 2.66 -8.27 7.08
CA SER A 276 1.32 -7.67 7.26
C SER A 276 1.34 -6.16 7.13
N ASP A 277 2.40 -5.51 7.57
CA ASP A 277 2.36 -4.12 8.05
C ASP A 277 3.58 -3.27 7.66
N TRP A 278 4.33 -3.69 6.64
CA TRP A 278 5.55 -3.00 6.19
C TRP A 278 5.35 -2.26 4.86
N ALA A 279 4.25 -1.52 4.77
CA ALA A 279 3.94 -0.67 3.62
C ALA A 279 4.90 0.53 3.54
N PRO A 280 5.26 1.03 2.35
CA PRO A 280 4.81 0.59 1.02
C PRO A 280 5.66 -0.54 0.40
N PHE A 281 6.53 -1.21 1.17
CA PHE A 281 7.48 -2.20 0.63
C PHE A 281 6.90 -3.61 0.54
N ASN A 282 6.38 -4.13 1.65
CA ASN A 282 5.92 -5.51 1.80
C ASN A 282 4.78 -5.56 2.83
N PHE A 283 3.54 -5.67 2.37
CA PHE A 283 2.40 -5.66 3.27
C PHE A 283 1.18 -6.36 2.64
N GLN A 284 0.13 -6.51 3.43
CA GLN A 284 -1.14 -7.04 2.97
C GLN A 284 -2.22 -5.98 2.90
N GLU A 285 -2.95 -5.97 1.79
CA GLU A 285 -4.16 -5.18 1.63
C GLU A 285 -5.28 -6.13 1.20
N ASN A 286 -6.36 -6.21 1.98
CA ASN A 286 -7.47 -7.14 1.75
C ASN A 286 -7.04 -8.62 1.59
N GLY A 287 -5.99 -9.04 2.31
CA GLY A 287 -5.44 -10.41 2.25
C GLY A 287 -4.55 -10.70 1.04
N ALA A 288 -4.27 -9.72 0.18
CA ALA A 288 -3.38 -9.86 -0.97
C ALA A 288 -2.00 -9.22 -0.70
N PRO A 289 -0.88 -9.89 -1.07
CA PRO A 289 0.47 -9.32 -1.03
C PRO A 289 0.59 -8.09 -1.95
N ARG A 290 1.02 -6.96 -1.38
CA ARG A 290 1.16 -5.65 -2.02
C ARG A 290 2.45 -4.95 -1.58
N GLY A 291 2.97 -4.06 -2.43
CA GLY A 291 4.12 -3.21 -2.13
C GLY A 291 5.24 -3.31 -3.17
N PHE A 292 6.22 -2.41 -3.03
CA PHE A 292 7.38 -2.30 -3.91
C PHE A 292 8.15 -3.62 -4.01
N SER A 293 8.47 -4.25 -2.89
CA SER A 293 9.27 -5.49 -2.84
C SER A 293 8.49 -6.67 -3.41
N ILE A 294 7.16 -6.69 -3.22
CA ILE A 294 6.25 -7.68 -3.80
C ILE A 294 6.25 -7.61 -5.33
N ASP A 295 6.14 -6.40 -5.88
CA ASP A 295 6.13 -6.24 -7.34
C ASP A 295 7.52 -6.44 -7.94
N TYR A 296 8.59 -6.09 -7.22
CA TYR A 296 9.96 -6.36 -7.62
C TYR A 296 10.25 -7.86 -7.72
N ILE A 297 9.86 -8.68 -6.72
CA ILE A 297 10.10 -10.13 -6.77
C ILE A 297 9.23 -10.83 -7.81
N ARG A 298 8.03 -10.31 -8.10
CA ARG A 298 7.20 -10.79 -9.24
C ARG A 298 7.90 -10.54 -10.57
N LEU A 299 8.44 -9.34 -10.77
CA LEU A 299 9.22 -9.00 -11.95
C LEU A 299 10.47 -9.88 -12.06
N LEU A 300 11.18 -10.11 -10.96
CA LEU A 300 12.34 -10.99 -10.95
C LEU A 300 11.97 -12.45 -11.27
N ALA A 301 10.85 -12.94 -10.76
CA ALA A 301 10.34 -14.26 -11.07
C ALA A 301 10.00 -14.39 -12.57
N GLU A 302 9.44 -13.34 -13.18
CA GLU A 302 9.23 -13.29 -14.64
C GLU A 302 10.55 -13.38 -15.40
N LYS A 303 11.58 -12.59 -15.02
CA LYS A 303 12.91 -12.63 -15.65
C LYS A 303 13.65 -13.96 -15.45
N THR A 304 13.25 -14.75 -14.44
CA THR A 304 13.86 -16.04 -14.12
C THR A 304 13.05 -17.25 -14.59
N GLY A 305 11.81 -17.06 -15.04
CA GLY A 305 10.89 -18.13 -15.39
C GLY A 305 10.31 -18.88 -14.19
N LEU A 306 10.46 -18.32 -12.99
CA LEU A 306 9.96 -18.86 -11.73
C LEU A 306 8.54 -18.35 -11.42
N GLU A 307 7.85 -19.03 -10.51
CA GLU A 307 6.61 -18.57 -9.89
C GLU A 307 6.87 -18.12 -8.46
N VAL A 308 6.03 -17.22 -7.94
CA VAL A 308 6.13 -16.75 -6.55
C VAL A 308 4.89 -17.16 -5.79
N GLU A 309 5.11 -17.87 -4.69
CA GLU A 309 4.10 -18.15 -3.67
C GLU A 309 4.45 -17.34 -2.42
N PHE A 310 3.53 -16.48 -2.00
CA PHE A 310 3.74 -15.61 -0.85
C PHE A 310 3.24 -16.25 0.45
N ILE A 311 4.12 -16.39 1.43
CA ILE A 311 3.80 -16.94 2.74
C ILE A 311 3.55 -15.80 3.74
N SER A 312 2.32 -15.75 4.26
CA SER A 312 1.79 -14.64 5.06
C SER A 312 1.40 -15.09 6.47
N GLY A 313 1.35 -14.17 7.43
CA GLY A 313 0.74 -14.41 8.76
C GLY A 313 1.69 -14.79 9.90
N PHE A 314 3.00 -14.72 9.68
CA PHE A 314 4.04 -15.01 10.69
C PHE A 314 4.77 -13.72 11.12
N SER A 315 5.45 -13.74 12.27
CA SER A 315 6.35 -12.65 12.68
C SER A 315 7.70 -12.73 11.97
N TRP A 316 8.47 -11.64 12.00
CA TRP A 316 9.75 -11.56 11.31
C TRP A 316 10.78 -12.60 11.78
N ASP A 317 10.85 -12.88 13.08
CA ASP A 317 11.71 -13.94 13.62
C ASP A 317 11.28 -15.35 13.16
N GLN A 318 9.98 -15.60 13.08
CA GLN A 318 9.45 -16.85 12.53
C GLN A 318 9.82 -17.03 11.05
N TYR A 319 9.77 -15.97 10.24
CA TYR A 319 10.22 -16.05 8.84
C TYR A 319 11.71 -16.38 8.71
N GLN A 320 12.55 -15.87 9.61
CA GLN A 320 13.98 -16.24 9.64
C GLN A 320 14.18 -17.71 10.01
N GLU A 321 13.41 -18.23 10.97
CA GLU A 321 13.43 -19.66 11.32
C GLU A 321 12.97 -20.53 10.15
N MET A 322 11.91 -20.11 9.44
CA MET A 322 11.43 -20.80 8.23
C MET A 322 12.48 -20.81 7.11
N LEU A 323 13.22 -19.70 6.92
CA LEU A 323 14.34 -19.63 5.96
C LEU A 323 15.47 -20.59 6.35
N ARG A 324 15.83 -20.66 7.65
CA ARG A 324 16.84 -21.61 8.16
C ARG A 324 16.39 -23.06 8.01
N ALA A 325 15.11 -23.34 8.24
CA ALA A 325 14.52 -24.68 8.11
C ALA A 325 14.31 -25.10 6.64
N GLY A 326 14.51 -24.20 5.67
CA GLY A 326 14.27 -24.45 4.24
C GLY A 326 12.79 -24.51 3.86
N GLN A 327 11.91 -23.97 4.70
CA GLN A 327 10.48 -23.80 4.42
C GLN A 327 10.20 -22.52 3.62
N LEU A 328 11.13 -21.56 3.68
CA LEU A 328 11.14 -20.35 2.88
C LEU A 328 12.35 -20.34 1.94
N ASP A 329 12.18 -19.89 0.70
CA ASP A 329 13.28 -19.75 -0.25
C ASP A 329 13.91 -18.36 -0.18
N VAL A 330 13.08 -17.32 -0.11
CA VAL A 330 13.53 -15.93 -0.17
C VAL A 330 12.85 -15.09 0.91
N MET A 331 13.68 -14.37 1.67
CA MET A 331 13.26 -13.30 2.56
C MET A 331 13.73 -11.96 1.97
N MET A 332 12.79 -11.07 1.69
CA MET A 332 13.08 -9.73 1.14
C MET A 332 13.34 -8.73 2.26
N ASN A 333 13.62 -7.47 1.91
CA ASN A 333 13.80 -6.35 2.84
C ASN A 333 14.92 -6.53 3.87
N ILE A 334 15.95 -7.33 3.57
CA ILE A 334 16.93 -7.70 4.59
C ILE A 334 18.16 -6.81 4.55
N VAL A 335 18.62 -6.41 5.73
CA VAL A 335 19.93 -5.75 5.92
C VAL A 335 20.98 -6.82 6.16
N ILE A 336 22.14 -6.68 5.51
CA ILE A 336 23.29 -7.56 5.69
C ILE A 336 23.97 -7.23 7.02
N THR A 337 24.15 -8.24 7.86
CA THR A 337 24.93 -8.16 9.10
C THR A 337 25.89 -9.35 9.19
N PRO A 338 26.96 -9.26 10.01
CA PRO A 338 27.88 -10.38 10.22
C PRO A 338 27.15 -11.67 10.63
N ASP A 339 26.26 -11.59 11.63
CA ASP A 339 25.51 -12.72 12.17
C ASP A 339 24.62 -13.39 11.10
N ARG A 340 23.94 -12.61 10.27
CA ARG A 340 23.08 -13.15 9.21
C ARG A 340 23.88 -13.80 8.09
N SER A 341 25.08 -13.29 7.82
CA SER A 341 25.98 -13.83 6.78
C SER A 341 26.53 -15.22 7.10
N GLU A 342 26.41 -15.70 8.33
CA GLU A 342 26.82 -17.05 8.69
C GLU A 342 25.91 -18.13 8.06
N TYR A 343 24.62 -17.83 7.91
CA TYR A 343 23.60 -18.81 7.50
C TYR A 343 22.70 -18.35 6.34
N MET A 344 22.84 -17.10 5.88
CA MET A 344 22.15 -16.56 4.70
C MET A 344 23.14 -16.18 3.61
N THR A 345 22.68 -16.27 2.36
CA THR A 345 23.33 -15.71 1.17
C THR A 345 22.45 -14.56 0.66
N PHE A 346 23.07 -13.46 0.22
CA PHE A 346 22.33 -12.26 -0.18
C PHE A 346 22.50 -11.94 -1.66
N THR A 347 21.46 -11.38 -2.26
CA THR A 347 21.52 -10.73 -3.57
C THR A 347 22.18 -9.35 -3.47
N PRO A 348 22.51 -8.68 -4.59
CA PRO A 348 22.74 -7.24 -4.61
C PRO A 348 21.56 -6.45 -4.01
N SER A 349 21.81 -5.20 -3.59
CA SER A 349 20.74 -4.30 -3.14
C SER A 349 19.79 -4.01 -4.30
N TYR A 350 18.49 -3.97 -4.02
CA TYR A 350 17.46 -3.61 -4.99
C TYR A 350 16.72 -2.32 -4.62
N VAL A 351 16.87 -1.86 -3.38
CA VAL A 351 16.35 -0.57 -2.91
C VAL A 351 17.11 -0.12 -1.67
N ASP A 352 17.31 1.18 -1.53
CA ASP A 352 17.91 1.77 -0.35
C ASP A 352 16.85 2.51 0.46
N MET A 353 17.02 2.54 1.77
CA MET A 353 15.98 2.96 2.70
C MET A 353 16.54 3.93 3.74
N ALA A 354 15.99 5.14 3.80
CA ALA A 354 16.29 6.08 4.88
C ALA A 354 15.50 5.71 6.15
N ARG A 355 16.22 5.59 7.27
CA ARG A 355 15.62 5.33 8.59
C ARG A 355 15.63 6.60 9.44
N MET A 356 14.64 6.71 10.31
CA MET A 356 14.50 7.83 11.24
C MET A 356 14.25 7.31 12.65
N LEU A 357 14.72 8.06 13.64
CA LEU A 357 14.38 7.87 15.04
C LEU A 357 13.08 8.61 15.30
N TYR A 358 12.08 7.93 15.87
CA TYR A 358 10.81 8.55 16.25
C TYR A 358 10.63 8.53 17.76
N THR A 359 10.04 9.60 18.27
CA THR A 359 9.63 9.75 19.67
C THR A 359 8.26 10.41 19.74
N ARG A 360 7.72 10.62 20.95
CA ARG A 360 6.49 11.40 21.14
C ARG A 360 6.81 12.90 21.08
N LYS A 361 5.85 13.70 20.63
CA LYS A 361 5.97 15.17 20.49
C LYS A 361 6.38 15.94 21.75
N ASP A 362 6.24 15.33 22.92
CA ASP A 362 6.56 15.91 24.22
C ASP A 362 7.93 15.48 24.76
N GLU A 363 8.68 14.65 24.03
CA GLU A 363 10.02 14.21 24.40
C GLU A 363 11.12 15.06 23.73
N PRO A 364 12.24 15.34 24.41
CA PRO A 364 13.32 16.12 23.85
C PRO A 364 13.99 15.40 22.66
N HIS A 365 14.40 16.18 21.65
CA HIS A 365 15.19 15.67 20.53
C HIS A 365 16.57 15.19 21.00
N MET A 366 17.03 14.07 20.43
CA MET A 366 18.28 13.39 20.73
C MET A 366 19.27 13.63 19.58
N GLY A 367 20.51 13.99 19.92
CA GLY A 367 21.57 14.32 18.96
C GLY A 367 22.81 13.45 19.07
N ALA A 368 22.93 12.65 20.13
CA ALA A 368 24.03 11.73 20.36
C ALA A 368 23.54 10.42 20.96
N ILE A 369 24.34 9.37 20.81
CA ILE A 369 24.01 8.04 21.37
C ILE A 369 23.80 8.07 22.89
N ALA A 370 24.50 8.96 23.60
CA ALA A 370 24.38 9.10 25.04
C ALA A 370 22.99 9.60 25.49
N ASP A 371 22.28 10.34 24.63
CA ASP A 371 20.93 10.83 24.92
C ASP A 371 19.89 9.69 24.93
N LEU A 372 20.26 8.53 24.36
CA LEU A 372 19.42 7.34 24.28
C LEU A 372 19.55 6.42 25.49
N PHE A 373 20.55 6.65 26.35
CA PHE A 373 20.83 5.77 27.48
C PHE A 373 19.69 5.81 28.51
N GLY A 374 19.21 4.63 28.90
CA GLY A 374 18.05 4.47 29.79
C GLY A 374 16.69 4.70 29.13
N LYS A 375 16.64 4.98 27.81
CA LYS A 375 15.38 5.05 27.06
C LYS A 375 14.97 3.66 26.57
N ARG A 376 13.65 3.46 26.46
CA ARG A 376 13.05 2.21 25.97
C ARG A 376 12.79 2.27 24.47
N PHE A 377 13.46 1.42 23.70
CA PHE A 377 13.28 1.29 22.25
C PHE A 377 12.30 0.18 21.92
N ALA A 378 11.18 0.50 21.27
CA ALA A 378 10.31 -0.50 20.69
C ALA A 378 10.96 -1.08 19.42
N VAL A 379 11.27 -2.38 19.44
CA VAL A 379 11.93 -3.06 18.32
C VAL A 379 11.22 -4.37 18.02
N PRO A 380 10.76 -4.61 16.77
CA PRO A 380 10.23 -5.91 16.39
C PRO A 380 11.28 -7.00 16.55
N LYS A 381 10.89 -8.14 17.12
CA LYS A 381 11.82 -9.24 17.35
C LYS A 381 12.40 -9.79 16.04
N GLY A 382 13.72 -9.99 16.00
CA GLY A 382 14.50 -10.40 14.84
C GLY A 382 14.86 -9.27 13.87
N PHE A 383 14.40 -8.03 14.08
CA PHE A 383 14.81 -6.91 13.23
C PHE A 383 16.29 -6.56 13.47
N TYR A 384 16.95 -6.06 12.43
CA TYR A 384 18.38 -5.73 12.50
C TYR A 384 18.69 -4.63 13.52
N TYR A 385 17.68 -3.84 13.90
CA TYR A 385 17.78 -2.85 14.97
C TYR A 385 18.15 -3.47 16.31
N GLN A 386 17.76 -4.72 16.58
CA GLN A 386 18.21 -5.42 17.79
C GLN A 386 19.72 -5.66 17.77
N GLU A 387 20.26 -6.06 16.61
CA GLU A 387 21.70 -6.29 16.41
C GLU A 387 22.48 -4.97 16.50
N LEU A 388 21.94 -3.89 15.93
CA LEU A 388 22.52 -2.55 15.99
C LEU A 388 22.56 -2.00 17.43
N LEU A 389 21.43 -2.08 18.13
CA LEU A 389 21.30 -1.56 19.50
C LEU A 389 21.99 -2.44 20.55
N ALA A 390 22.26 -3.72 20.24
CA ALA A 390 23.03 -4.61 21.12
C ALA A 390 24.46 -4.11 21.37
N ALA A 391 25.00 -3.24 20.51
CA ALA A 391 26.27 -2.57 20.74
C ALA A 391 26.23 -1.55 21.91
N TYR A 392 25.04 -1.17 22.37
CA TYR A 392 24.80 -0.15 23.40
C TYR A 392 23.92 -0.72 24.52
N PRO A 393 24.48 -1.51 25.45
CA PRO A 393 23.72 -2.19 26.51
C PRO A 393 23.01 -1.25 27.49
N GLU A 394 23.34 0.04 27.49
CA GLU A 394 22.68 1.10 28.25
C GLU A 394 21.30 1.48 27.69
N ILE A 395 20.96 1.03 26.48
CA ILE A 395 19.66 1.23 25.85
C ILE A 395 18.75 0.05 26.20
N GLU A 396 17.54 0.32 26.69
CA GLU A 396 16.57 -0.72 27.02
C GLU A 396 15.77 -1.09 25.76
N ILE A 397 15.80 -2.36 25.34
CA ILE A 397 15.01 -2.83 24.20
C ILE A 397 13.69 -3.40 24.70
N VAL A 398 12.58 -2.82 24.23
CA VAL A 398 11.23 -3.34 24.37
C VAL A 398 10.90 -4.13 23.11
N GLU A 399 10.98 -5.45 23.22
CA GLU A 399 10.63 -6.34 22.11
C GLU A 399 9.11 -6.26 21.84
N VAL A 400 8.77 -6.07 20.58
CA VAL A 400 7.39 -6.07 20.08
C VAL A 400 7.25 -7.09 18.94
N ARG A 401 6.00 -7.41 18.58
CA ARG A 401 5.70 -8.40 17.54
C ARG A 401 6.07 -7.91 16.13
N ASP A 402 5.70 -6.67 15.82
CA ASP A 402 5.75 -6.09 14.47
C ASP A 402 5.87 -4.56 14.52
N THR A 403 5.94 -3.93 13.35
CA THR A 403 6.19 -2.47 13.26
C THR A 403 4.96 -1.68 13.71
N THR A 404 3.76 -2.21 13.47
CA THR A 404 2.49 -1.65 13.97
C THR A 404 2.52 -1.54 15.50
N GLU A 405 2.89 -2.62 16.19
CA GLU A 405 3.01 -2.60 17.64
C GLU A 405 4.12 -1.65 18.11
N ALA A 406 5.22 -1.52 17.37
CA ALA A 406 6.29 -0.56 17.69
C ALA A 406 5.78 0.89 17.68
N VAL A 407 5.06 1.29 16.62
CA VAL A 407 4.43 2.61 16.49
C VAL A 407 3.45 2.86 17.64
N LEU A 408 2.59 1.89 17.95
CA LEU A 408 1.62 1.99 19.04
C LEU A 408 2.29 2.01 20.42
N ALA A 409 3.40 1.29 20.61
CA ALA A 409 4.13 1.25 21.88
C ALA A 409 4.73 2.62 22.21
N VAL A 410 5.32 3.30 21.23
CA VAL A 410 5.87 4.66 21.42
C VAL A 410 4.74 5.68 21.60
N SER A 411 3.71 5.60 20.75
CA SER A 411 2.54 6.49 20.81
C SER A 411 1.81 6.40 22.16
N SER A 412 1.72 5.20 22.74
CA SER A 412 1.02 4.96 24.02
C SER A 412 1.89 5.14 25.28
N GLY A 413 3.19 5.44 25.15
CA GLY A 413 4.08 5.58 26.31
C GLY A 413 4.71 4.28 26.83
N ARG A 414 4.43 3.14 26.20
CA ARG A 414 5.01 1.83 26.58
C ARG A 414 6.49 1.72 26.22
N ALA A 415 6.90 2.39 25.16
CA ALA A 415 8.28 2.63 24.78
C ALA A 415 8.49 4.14 24.58
N ASP A 416 9.73 4.60 24.59
CA ASP A 416 10.08 6.00 24.43
C ASP A 416 10.47 6.32 22.99
N LEU A 417 11.01 5.33 22.27
CA LEU A 417 11.63 5.51 20.96
C LEU A 417 11.34 4.34 20.03
N LEU A 418 11.27 4.60 18.72
CA LEU A 418 11.36 3.56 17.69
C LEU A 418 12.31 4.00 16.57
N LEU A 419 12.99 3.04 15.96
CA LEU A 419 13.80 3.27 14.76
C LEU A 419 13.08 2.60 13.59
N ALA A 420 12.68 3.36 12.58
CA ALA A 420 11.94 2.81 11.44
C ALA A 420 12.06 3.71 10.20
N PRO A 421 11.74 3.20 9.00
CA PRO A 421 11.73 3.99 7.78
C PRO A 421 10.57 4.96 7.75
N MET A 422 10.82 6.18 7.26
CA MET A 422 9.79 7.21 7.22
C MET A 422 8.54 6.83 6.41
N PRO A 423 8.64 6.22 5.21
CA PRO A 423 7.46 5.78 4.47
C PRO A 423 6.58 4.79 5.25
N VAL A 424 7.20 3.92 6.06
CA VAL A 424 6.51 2.93 6.88
C VAL A 424 5.77 3.61 8.04
N VAL A 425 6.46 4.49 8.76
CA VAL A 425 5.85 5.21 9.90
C VAL A 425 4.75 6.16 9.42
N ASN A 426 4.92 6.85 8.29
CA ASN A 426 3.90 7.73 7.74
C ASN A 426 2.63 6.95 7.36
N TYR A 427 2.79 5.84 6.63
CA TYR A 427 1.67 4.99 6.26
C TYR A 427 0.93 4.43 7.48
N LEU A 428 1.68 3.88 8.46
CA LEU A 428 1.10 3.35 9.69
C LEU A 428 0.46 4.44 10.54
N SER A 429 1.05 5.63 10.61
CA SER A 429 0.48 6.75 11.38
C SER A 429 -0.85 7.22 10.78
N GLU A 430 -0.97 7.24 9.45
CA GLU A 430 -2.24 7.55 8.78
C GLU A 430 -3.29 6.46 9.02
N GLN A 431 -2.94 5.19 8.82
CA GLN A 431 -3.84 4.04 9.02
C GLN A 431 -4.32 3.91 10.47
N LEU A 432 -3.41 4.08 11.43
CA LEU A 432 -3.69 3.96 12.86
C LEU A 432 -4.19 5.26 13.49
N GLN A 433 -4.26 6.36 12.72
CA GLN A 433 -4.60 7.71 13.17
C GLN A 433 -3.72 8.21 14.33
N VAL A 434 -2.45 7.83 14.31
CA VAL A 434 -1.44 8.25 15.30
C VAL A 434 -0.89 9.62 14.89
N THR A 435 -1.11 10.63 15.73
CA THR A 435 -0.73 12.03 15.42
C THR A 435 0.27 12.63 16.41
N ASN A 436 0.66 11.86 17.43
CA ASN A 436 1.51 12.29 18.54
C ASN A 436 2.97 11.82 18.43
N LEU A 437 3.36 11.23 17.30
CA LEU A 437 4.75 10.88 17.00
C LEU A 437 5.42 11.95 16.15
N GLU A 438 6.73 12.10 16.30
CA GLU A 438 7.59 12.96 15.49
C GLU A 438 9.00 12.36 15.38
N VAL A 439 9.82 12.92 14.48
CA VAL A 439 11.23 12.52 14.33
C VAL A 439 12.01 13.07 15.54
N GLY A 440 12.53 12.17 16.36
CA GLY A 440 13.21 12.47 17.62
C GLY A 440 14.66 12.94 17.49
N GLY A 441 15.11 13.34 16.29
CA GLY A 441 16.47 13.76 16.00
C GLY A 441 17.31 12.73 15.22
N MET A 442 18.57 13.07 14.95
CA MET A 442 19.52 12.24 14.22
C MET A 442 20.68 11.86 15.14
N VAL A 443 20.93 10.56 15.27
CA VAL A 443 22.02 10.01 16.09
C VAL A 443 23.04 9.38 15.15
N PRO A 444 24.16 10.07 14.82
CA PRO A 444 25.11 9.63 13.81
C PRO A 444 25.72 8.24 14.09
N GLU A 445 25.86 7.85 15.35
CA GLU A 445 26.40 6.54 15.75
C GLU A 445 25.45 5.38 15.44
N LEU A 446 24.14 5.64 15.44
CA LEU A 446 23.17 4.68 14.92
C LEU A 446 23.13 4.69 13.40
N ASP A 447 23.95 5.52 12.75
CA ASP A 447 23.99 5.73 11.31
C ASP A 447 25.30 5.40 10.57
N PRO A 448 25.81 4.14 10.62
CA PRO A 448 27.13 3.81 10.09
C PRO A 448 27.21 3.66 8.55
N GLY A 449 26.27 4.25 7.80
CA GLY A 449 26.26 4.17 6.33
C GLY A 449 27.43 4.96 5.69
N PRO A 450 27.88 4.58 4.48
CA PRO A 450 28.98 5.27 3.78
C PRO A 450 28.60 6.68 3.27
N THR A 451 27.31 7.03 3.28
CA THR A 451 26.77 8.34 2.91
C THR A 451 26.13 9.03 4.13
N PRO A 452 26.40 10.33 4.36
CA PRO A 452 25.75 11.09 5.43
C PRO A 452 24.22 11.15 5.22
N GLY A 453 23.42 10.53 6.11
CA GLY A 453 21.94 10.48 6.02
C GLY A 453 21.32 9.08 5.84
N GLY A 454 22.07 8.00 6.05
CA GLY A 454 21.48 6.76 6.54
C GLY A 454 20.62 5.93 5.60
N ALA A 455 20.89 6.00 4.30
CA ALA A 455 20.32 5.06 3.34
C ALA A 455 20.89 3.64 3.59
N VAL A 456 20.06 2.75 4.13
CA VAL A 456 20.41 1.35 4.38
C VAL A 456 20.01 0.52 3.17
N PRO A 457 20.94 -0.17 2.50
CA PRO A 457 20.62 -1.02 1.36
C PRO A 457 19.84 -2.25 1.81
N LEU A 458 18.75 -2.54 1.09
CA LEU A 458 17.91 -3.72 1.32
C LEU A 458 18.19 -4.78 0.25
N HIS A 459 18.37 -6.00 0.73
CA HIS A 459 18.72 -7.17 -0.06
C HIS A 459 17.62 -8.22 0.02
N MET A 460 17.73 -9.25 -0.82
CA MET A 460 17.02 -10.51 -0.61
C MET A 460 17.98 -11.52 0.02
N ALA A 461 17.55 -12.17 1.09
CA ALA A 461 18.24 -13.30 1.70
C ALA A 461 17.66 -14.61 1.21
N ILE A 462 18.58 -15.55 0.98
CA ILE A 462 18.32 -16.92 0.62
C ILE A 462 19.08 -17.78 1.64
N SER A 463 18.54 -18.95 1.99
CA SER A 463 19.27 -19.89 2.86
C SER A 463 20.62 -20.25 2.24
N ARG A 464 21.69 -20.29 3.04
CA ARG A 464 23.04 -20.64 2.55
C ARG A 464 23.11 -22.04 1.92
N ASN A 465 22.20 -22.93 2.30
CA ASN A 465 22.03 -24.26 1.71
C ASN A 465 21.46 -24.23 0.28
N GLN A 466 20.99 -23.07 -0.18
CA GLN A 466 20.47 -22.81 -1.52
C GLN A 466 21.33 -21.76 -2.26
N ALA A 467 22.64 -21.77 -2.08
CA ALA A 467 23.55 -20.79 -2.72
C ALA A 467 23.34 -20.68 -4.25
N MET A 468 23.06 -21.79 -4.94
CA MET A 468 22.77 -21.80 -6.37
C MET A 468 21.51 -20.98 -6.73
N LEU A 469 20.48 -20.96 -5.87
CA LEU A 469 19.31 -20.12 -6.08
C LEU A 469 19.69 -18.63 -5.98
N ALA A 470 20.54 -18.25 -5.03
CA ALA A 470 20.99 -16.87 -4.89
C ALA A 470 21.77 -16.38 -6.13
N GLU A 471 22.60 -17.24 -6.73
CA GLU A 471 23.31 -16.93 -7.98
C GLU A 471 22.35 -16.74 -9.15
N ILE A 472 21.34 -17.61 -9.29
CA ILE A 472 20.31 -17.51 -10.32
C ILE A 472 19.50 -16.22 -10.18
N LEU A 473 19.05 -15.88 -8.97
CA LEU A 473 18.31 -14.66 -8.69
C LEU A 473 19.17 -13.42 -8.98
N THR A 474 20.45 -13.45 -8.61
CA THR A 474 21.40 -12.37 -8.92
C THR A 474 21.57 -12.16 -10.42
N LYS A 475 21.68 -13.25 -11.20
CA LYS A 475 21.70 -13.17 -12.68
C LYS A 475 20.38 -12.62 -13.22
N GLY A 476 19.25 -13.07 -12.68
CA GLY A 476 17.92 -12.55 -13.03
C GLY A 476 17.79 -11.04 -12.79
N MET A 477 18.35 -10.51 -11.70
CA MET A 477 18.33 -9.07 -11.40
C MET A 477 19.06 -8.25 -12.45
N THR A 478 20.10 -8.78 -13.10
CA THR A 478 20.80 -8.06 -14.18
C THR A 478 19.94 -7.85 -15.43
N LEU A 479 18.84 -8.61 -15.56
CA LEU A 479 17.87 -8.47 -16.65
C LEU A 479 16.77 -7.45 -16.34
N ILE A 480 16.70 -6.95 -15.10
CA ILE A 480 15.78 -5.88 -14.71
C ILE A 480 16.43 -4.53 -15.04
N THR A 481 15.76 -3.74 -15.84
CA THR A 481 16.26 -2.45 -16.32
C THR A 481 16.04 -1.33 -15.30
N PRO A 482 16.89 -0.28 -15.29
CA PRO A 482 16.68 0.89 -14.43
C PRO A 482 15.31 1.56 -14.61
N ALA A 483 14.74 1.52 -15.82
CA ALA A 483 13.42 2.06 -16.11
C ALA A 483 12.29 1.26 -15.42
N GLU A 484 12.39 -0.07 -15.41
CA GLU A 484 11.44 -0.92 -14.69
C GLU A 484 11.51 -0.67 -13.17
N VAL A 485 12.72 -0.53 -12.61
CA VAL A 485 12.90 -0.18 -11.19
C VAL A 485 12.35 1.22 -10.88
N ALA A 486 12.60 2.21 -11.74
CA ALA A 486 12.07 3.56 -11.58
C ALA A 486 10.53 3.58 -11.62
N ALA A 487 9.91 2.80 -12.51
CA ALA A 487 8.45 2.66 -12.57
C ALA A 487 7.89 2.06 -11.27
N LEU A 488 8.54 1.03 -10.71
CA LEU A 488 8.14 0.45 -9.42
C LEU A 488 8.30 1.44 -8.27
N LYS A 489 9.40 2.22 -8.24
CA LYS A 489 9.61 3.27 -7.24
C LYS A 489 8.54 4.37 -7.34
N ALA A 490 8.23 4.83 -8.56
CA ALA A 490 7.18 5.82 -8.78
C ALA A 490 5.79 5.34 -8.34
N ALA A 491 5.51 4.04 -8.52
CA ALA A 491 4.22 3.46 -8.12
C ALA A 491 4.03 3.36 -6.60
N TRP A 492 5.12 3.19 -5.84
CA TRP A 492 5.05 2.79 -4.42
C TRP A 492 5.75 3.73 -3.44
N LEU A 493 6.87 4.36 -3.82
CA LEU A 493 7.75 5.10 -2.91
C LEU A 493 7.69 6.63 -3.08
N THR A 494 7.06 7.11 -4.15
CA THR A 494 6.80 8.54 -4.36
C THR A 494 5.45 8.90 -3.71
N PRO A 495 5.37 9.96 -2.88
CA PRO A 495 4.09 10.43 -2.36
C PRO A 495 3.13 10.69 -3.51
N ARG A 496 1.88 10.18 -3.43
CA ARG A 496 0.82 10.53 -4.39
C ARG A 496 0.42 12.00 -4.22
N ALA A 497 1.26 12.89 -4.75
CA ALA A 497 0.87 14.23 -5.18
C ALA A 497 0.62 14.16 -6.69
N GLY A 498 -0.41 14.87 -7.16
CA GLY A 498 -0.92 14.79 -8.52
C GLY A 498 0.15 14.91 -9.61
N GLU A 499 -0.07 14.13 -10.67
CA GLU A 499 0.46 14.26 -12.04
C GLU A 499 1.54 15.34 -12.27
N ALA A 500 2.81 14.96 -12.14
CA ALA A 500 3.90 15.55 -12.91
C ALA A 500 4.98 14.49 -13.12
N ALA A 501 5.24 14.14 -14.38
CA ALA A 501 6.40 13.33 -14.74
C ALA A 501 7.69 14.05 -14.30
N GLU A 502 8.60 13.35 -13.62
CA GLU A 502 9.89 13.91 -13.23
C GLU A 502 10.63 14.44 -14.46
N PRO A 503 11.07 15.71 -14.46
CA PRO A 503 11.80 16.27 -15.59
C PRO A 503 13.21 15.69 -15.65
N GLN A 504 13.46 14.77 -16.60
CA GLN A 504 14.82 14.37 -16.95
C GLN A 504 15.61 15.60 -17.41
N LEU A 505 16.72 15.89 -16.73
CA LEU A 505 17.63 16.98 -17.08
C LEU A 505 18.28 16.71 -18.44
N ARG A 506 17.80 17.38 -19.50
CA ARG A 506 18.32 17.27 -20.88
C ARG A 506 18.88 18.60 -21.35
N PHE A 507 20.19 18.71 -21.47
CA PHE A 507 20.83 19.89 -22.03
C PHE A 507 20.88 19.83 -23.56
N THR A 508 20.86 20.99 -24.18
CA THR A 508 21.15 21.11 -25.61
C THR A 508 22.66 20.87 -25.86
N PRO A 509 23.06 20.39 -27.05
CA PRO A 509 24.47 20.24 -27.39
C PRO A 509 25.30 21.53 -27.23
N ALA A 510 24.65 22.70 -27.39
CA ALA A 510 25.27 24.00 -27.16
C ALA A 510 25.56 24.26 -25.68
N GLN A 511 24.62 23.95 -24.77
CA GLN A 511 24.82 24.07 -23.32
C GLN A 511 25.88 23.09 -22.81
N GLU A 512 25.91 21.85 -23.31
CA GLU A 512 26.96 20.88 -22.95
C GLU A 512 28.36 21.34 -23.40
N ALA A 513 28.46 21.89 -24.61
CA ALA A 513 29.71 22.47 -25.11
C ALA A 513 30.13 23.69 -24.27
N TRP A 514 29.16 24.52 -23.85
CA TRP A 514 29.39 25.69 -23.01
C TRP A 514 29.91 25.30 -21.62
N LEU A 515 29.30 24.29 -20.97
CA LEU A 515 29.74 23.77 -19.67
C LEU A 515 31.16 23.20 -19.73
N ARG A 516 31.49 22.46 -20.80
CA ARG A 516 32.86 21.97 -21.02
C ARG A 516 33.88 23.10 -21.17
N ALA A 517 33.48 24.24 -21.72
CA ALA A 517 34.35 25.41 -21.88
C ALA A 517 34.52 26.23 -20.59
N HIS A 518 33.59 26.12 -19.63
CA HIS A 518 33.58 26.90 -18.39
C HIS A 518 33.42 25.98 -17.16
N PRO A 519 34.49 25.27 -16.75
CA PRO A 519 34.41 24.23 -15.73
C PRO A 519 34.39 24.76 -14.28
N SER A 520 34.68 26.04 -14.06
CA SER A 520 34.79 26.59 -12.69
C SER A 520 34.30 28.02 -12.55
N PHE A 521 33.59 28.29 -11.45
CA PHE A 521 33.00 29.58 -11.12
C PHE A 521 33.27 29.93 -9.66
N ARG A 522 33.50 31.21 -9.36
CA ARG A 522 33.65 31.72 -7.99
C ARG A 522 32.27 32.01 -7.42
N MET A 523 31.95 31.43 -6.28
CA MET A 523 30.66 31.57 -5.62
C MET A 523 30.83 32.28 -4.29
N ALA A 524 29.96 33.23 -3.95
CA ALA A 524 29.96 33.79 -2.60
C ALA A 524 29.57 32.73 -1.58
N ALA A 525 30.31 32.66 -0.48
CA ALA A 525 29.95 31.88 0.69
C ALA A 525 29.76 32.84 1.87
N SER A 526 28.53 33.28 2.10
CA SER A 526 28.22 34.19 3.21
C SER A 526 28.45 33.49 4.56
N THR A 527 29.00 34.21 5.53
CA THR A 527 29.41 33.62 6.81
C THR A 527 28.36 33.72 7.91
N ASP A 528 27.26 34.46 7.73
CA ASP A 528 26.43 34.92 8.86
C ASP A 528 24.91 34.89 8.60
N TRP A 529 24.41 33.79 8.02
CA TRP A 529 22.96 33.56 7.85
C TRP A 529 22.53 32.12 8.19
N PRO A 530 22.82 31.64 9.41
CA PRO A 530 22.46 30.28 9.81
C PRO A 530 20.94 30.13 10.01
N PRO A 531 20.34 28.95 9.78
CA PRO A 531 20.98 27.70 9.32
C PRO A 531 21.07 27.57 7.79
N PHE A 532 20.79 28.63 7.02
CA PHE A 532 20.75 28.58 5.56
C PHE A 532 22.15 28.65 4.93
N GLU A 533 22.98 29.58 5.42
CA GLU A 533 24.32 29.80 4.93
C GLU A 533 25.25 30.23 6.07
N LEU A 534 26.26 29.41 6.38
CA LEU A 534 27.26 29.70 7.39
C LEU A 534 28.61 29.09 7.02
N THR A 535 29.67 29.59 7.65
CA THR A 535 30.98 28.93 7.64
C THR A 535 31.26 28.37 9.02
N THR A 536 31.56 27.07 9.11
CA THR A 536 31.88 26.40 10.38
C THR A 536 33.23 26.90 10.93
N ALA A 537 33.49 26.63 12.21
CA ALA A 537 34.78 26.95 12.85
C ALA A 537 36.00 26.30 12.15
N THR A 538 35.79 25.24 11.36
CA THR A 538 36.81 24.56 10.54
C THR A 538 37.00 25.19 9.16
N GLY A 539 36.28 26.27 8.83
CA GLY A 539 36.34 26.95 7.54
C GLY A 539 35.50 26.29 6.44
N THR A 540 34.58 25.38 6.79
CA THR A 540 33.75 24.64 5.83
C THR A 540 32.44 25.39 5.56
N TYR A 541 32.04 25.48 4.29
CA TYR A 541 30.77 26.07 3.87
C TYR A 541 29.60 25.12 4.19
N GLY A 542 28.67 25.53 5.05
CA GLY A 542 27.60 24.69 5.60
C GLY A 542 26.26 25.43 5.71
N GLY A 543 25.16 24.67 5.74
CA GLY A 543 23.79 25.18 5.70
C GLY A 543 22.93 24.53 4.61
N VAL A 544 21.66 24.91 4.54
CA VAL A 544 20.69 24.45 3.53
C VAL A 544 21.17 24.73 2.10
N ILE A 545 21.69 25.94 1.86
CA ILE A 545 22.07 26.42 0.52
C ILE A 545 23.25 25.63 -0.07
N PRO A 546 24.33 25.31 0.68
CA PRO A 546 25.39 24.42 0.21
C PRO A 546 24.94 23.04 -0.27
N GLU A 547 23.84 22.47 0.24
CA GLU A 547 23.32 21.18 -0.22
C GLU A 547 22.84 21.27 -1.68
N TYR A 548 22.12 22.34 -2.02
CA TYR A 548 21.72 22.64 -3.40
C TYR A 548 22.94 22.87 -4.30
N VAL A 549 23.95 23.59 -3.80
CA VAL A 549 25.21 23.83 -4.54
C VAL A 549 25.97 22.53 -4.80
N GLN A 550 26.07 21.64 -3.82
CA GLN A 550 26.73 20.34 -3.97
C GLN A 550 26.02 19.48 -5.01
N TRP A 551 24.69 19.42 -4.96
CA TRP A 551 23.89 18.71 -5.95
C TRP A 551 24.12 19.27 -7.37
N LEU A 552 24.11 20.59 -7.54
CA LEU A 552 24.31 21.24 -8.82
C LEU A 552 25.72 20.99 -9.39
N GLN A 553 26.76 21.03 -8.56
CA GLN A 553 28.12 20.71 -8.99
C GLN A 553 28.22 19.29 -9.55
N GLN A 554 27.56 18.32 -8.91
CA GLN A 554 27.52 16.93 -9.36
C GLN A 554 26.72 16.79 -10.66
N ALA A 555 25.50 17.37 -10.70
CA ALA A 555 24.61 17.28 -11.85
C ALA A 555 25.19 17.93 -13.12
N LEU A 556 25.90 19.05 -12.96
CA LEU A 556 26.45 19.84 -14.06
C LEU A 556 27.91 19.51 -14.37
N SER A 557 28.59 18.73 -13.53
CA SER A 557 30.04 18.46 -13.62
C SER A 557 30.89 19.73 -13.66
N ILE A 558 30.52 20.75 -12.86
CA ILE A 558 31.25 22.02 -12.71
C ILE A 558 31.74 22.20 -11.27
N THR A 559 32.73 23.06 -11.08
CA THR A 559 33.26 23.41 -9.76
C THR A 559 32.84 24.82 -9.35
N MET A 560 32.04 24.94 -8.30
CA MET A 560 31.67 26.22 -7.67
C MET A 560 32.58 26.44 -6.46
N GLN A 561 33.58 27.30 -6.61
CA GLN A 561 34.57 27.56 -5.57
C GLN A 561 34.02 28.58 -4.56
N PRO A 562 33.80 28.19 -3.29
CA PRO A 562 33.32 29.13 -2.28
C PRO A 562 34.41 30.15 -1.94
N VAL A 563 34.06 31.43 -2.03
CA VAL A 563 34.87 32.55 -1.56
C VAL A 563 34.32 32.97 -0.20
N SER A 564 34.93 32.43 0.85
CA SER A 564 34.51 32.64 2.25
C SER A 564 35.09 33.93 2.86
N GLY A 565 34.54 34.34 4.01
CA GLY A 565 35.06 35.45 4.80
C GLY A 565 34.52 36.82 4.40
N MET A 566 33.38 36.86 3.70
CA MET A 566 32.66 38.08 3.33
C MET A 566 31.32 38.14 4.07
N LEU A 567 30.99 39.32 4.60
CA LEU A 567 29.63 39.62 5.05
C LEU A 567 28.71 39.84 3.83
N TRP A 568 27.39 39.79 4.04
CA TRP A 568 26.41 39.94 2.96
C TRP A 568 26.61 41.21 2.11
N PRO A 569 26.81 42.42 2.68
CA PRO A 569 27.09 43.62 1.88
C PRO A 569 28.35 43.50 1.01
N GLU A 570 29.39 42.85 1.54
CA GLU A 570 30.66 42.66 0.83
C GLU A 570 30.51 41.66 -0.32
N ALA A 571 29.72 40.59 -0.12
CA ALA A 571 29.41 39.61 -1.15
C ALA A 571 28.61 40.24 -2.30
N LEU A 572 27.61 41.07 -1.98
CA LEU A 572 26.82 41.79 -2.98
C LEU A 572 27.67 42.79 -3.77
N GLN A 573 28.54 43.55 -3.09
CA GLN A 573 29.48 44.45 -3.75
C GLN A 573 30.50 43.68 -4.60
N ALA A 574 31.02 42.56 -4.12
CA ALA A 574 31.94 41.72 -4.88
C ALA A 574 31.29 41.12 -6.13
N ALA A 575 30.00 40.79 -6.09
CA ALA A 575 29.25 40.40 -7.29
C ALA A 575 29.08 41.56 -8.27
N ARG A 576 28.78 42.79 -7.78
CA ARG A 576 28.70 44.00 -8.61
C ARG A 576 30.03 44.34 -9.28
N ASP A 577 31.15 44.12 -8.59
CA ASP A 577 32.51 44.34 -9.11
C ASP A 577 33.01 43.19 -10.02
N GLY A 578 32.23 42.12 -10.20
CA GLY A 578 32.63 40.93 -10.97
C GLY A 578 33.70 40.06 -10.31
N ARG A 579 33.93 40.23 -9.00
CA ARG A 579 34.83 39.39 -8.18
C ARG A 579 34.19 38.05 -7.78
N ILE A 580 32.86 37.98 -7.81
CA ILE A 580 32.05 36.77 -7.62
C ILE A 580 31.24 36.52 -8.89
N ASP A 581 31.16 35.25 -9.31
CA ASP A 581 30.44 34.82 -10.50
C ASP A 581 29.02 34.33 -10.16
N ILE A 582 28.83 33.74 -8.97
CA ILE A 582 27.55 33.17 -8.50
C ILE A 582 27.22 33.64 -7.07
N LEU A 583 26.01 34.16 -6.86
CA LEU A 583 25.37 34.31 -5.55
C LEU A 583 24.35 33.18 -5.38
N PRO A 584 24.57 32.24 -4.45
CA PRO A 584 23.75 31.02 -4.37
C PRO A 584 22.37 31.26 -3.75
N ALA A 585 22.22 32.28 -2.91
CA ALA A 585 20.94 32.63 -2.28
C ALA A 585 20.76 34.15 -2.28
N VAL A 586 19.88 34.65 -3.14
CA VAL A 586 19.56 36.07 -3.21
C VAL A 586 18.14 36.30 -3.71
N THR A 587 17.42 37.21 -3.07
CA THR A 587 16.08 37.61 -3.53
C THR A 587 16.18 38.60 -4.69
N PRO A 588 15.53 38.34 -5.85
CA PRO A 588 15.51 39.28 -6.96
C PRO A 588 14.77 40.58 -6.60
N ASN A 589 15.30 41.72 -7.02
CA ASN A 589 14.58 43.00 -7.04
C ASN A 589 15.07 43.84 -8.24
N ASP A 590 14.39 44.95 -8.52
CA ASP A 590 14.69 45.78 -9.69
C ASP A 590 16.11 46.33 -9.69
N GLU A 591 16.64 46.70 -8.51
CA GLU A 591 18.01 47.20 -8.39
C GLU A 591 19.05 46.11 -8.71
N ARG A 592 18.89 44.91 -8.18
CA ARG A 592 19.84 43.81 -8.39
C ARG A 592 19.77 43.25 -9.81
N ARG A 593 18.59 43.25 -10.44
CA ARG A 593 18.42 42.88 -11.86
C ARG A 593 19.20 43.79 -12.82
N ALA A 594 19.59 44.99 -12.39
CA ALA A 594 20.41 45.89 -13.19
C ALA A 594 21.83 45.35 -13.43
N PHE A 595 22.36 44.47 -12.56
CA PHE A 595 23.73 43.95 -12.64
C PHE A 595 23.87 42.43 -12.43
N LEU A 596 22.76 41.68 -12.29
CA LEU A 596 22.74 40.23 -12.11
C LEU A 596 21.65 39.56 -12.96
N HIS A 597 21.92 38.35 -13.44
CA HIS A 597 20.92 37.44 -13.98
C HIS A 597 20.45 36.45 -12.92
N PHE A 598 19.15 36.21 -12.82
CA PHE A 598 18.55 35.35 -11.80
C PHE A 598 17.92 34.11 -12.42
N THR A 599 18.00 32.99 -11.69
CA THR A 599 17.11 31.85 -11.88
C THR A 599 15.71 32.19 -11.38
N ARG A 600 14.75 31.30 -11.60
CA ARG A 600 13.52 31.30 -10.80
C ARG A 600 13.86 31.03 -9.32
N PRO A 601 13.07 31.58 -8.37
CA PRO A 601 13.22 31.25 -6.97
C PRO A 601 13.08 29.74 -6.76
N TYR A 602 14.02 29.15 -6.01
CA TYR A 602 14.05 27.72 -5.71
C TYR A 602 13.74 27.41 -4.24
N LEU A 603 13.74 28.44 -3.38
CA LEU A 603 13.38 28.32 -1.97
C LEU A 603 12.60 29.57 -1.52
N THR A 604 11.45 29.38 -0.88
CA THR A 604 10.62 30.47 -0.36
C THR A 604 10.52 30.37 1.15
N LEU A 605 10.92 31.42 1.87
CA LEU A 605 10.95 31.42 3.34
C LEU A 605 10.09 32.55 3.93
N PRO A 606 9.29 32.28 4.98
CA PRO A 606 8.50 33.32 5.63
C PRO A 606 9.38 34.28 6.43
N ILE A 607 9.02 35.56 6.46
CA ILE A 607 9.64 36.58 7.28
C ILE A 607 8.69 36.94 8.42
N VAL A 608 9.21 36.97 9.65
CA VAL A 608 8.42 37.22 10.86
C VAL A 608 8.97 38.41 11.65
N ILE A 609 8.14 38.95 12.52
CA ILE A 609 8.51 39.99 13.49
C ILE A 609 8.87 39.28 14.78
N ALA A 610 10.03 39.60 15.34
CA ALA A 610 10.43 39.15 16.67
C ALA A 610 10.66 40.34 17.60
N THR A 611 10.24 40.18 18.85
CA THR A 611 10.38 41.18 19.92
C THR A 611 10.96 40.51 21.16
N ARG A 612 11.22 41.31 22.19
CA ARG A 612 11.40 40.76 23.53
C ARG A 612 10.15 40.04 24.01
N ASP A 613 10.33 39.10 24.93
CA ASP A 613 9.27 38.29 25.54
C ASP A 613 8.21 39.12 26.30
N ASP A 614 8.62 40.26 26.85
CA ASP A 614 7.80 41.22 27.58
C ASP A 614 6.91 42.14 26.72
N ALA A 615 7.13 42.19 25.40
CA ALA A 615 6.38 43.06 24.50
C ALA A 615 5.02 42.44 24.08
N ASP A 616 3.99 43.26 23.84
CA ASP A 616 2.70 42.77 23.35
C ASP A 616 2.80 42.12 21.95
N TYR A 617 1.84 41.24 21.64
CA TYR A 617 1.72 40.64 20.30
C TYR A 617 1.56 41.72 19.22
N VAL A 618 2.30 41.58 18.12
CA VAL A 618 2.30 42.53 17.00
C VAL A 618 1.59 41.87 15.83
N ASP A 619 0.34 42.24 15.61
CA ASP A 619 -0.49 41.67 14.53
C ASP A 619 -0.18 42.24 13.14
N SER A 620 0.59 43.32 13.06
CA SER A 620 0.79 44.11 11.84
C SER A 620 2.00 45.05 11.96
N LEU A 621 2.66 45.36 10.84
CA LEU A 621 3.84 46.25 10.80
C LEU A 621 3.48 47.70 11.13
N GLU A 622 2.23 48.12 10.84
CA GLU A 622 1.70 49.45 11.11
C GLU A 622 1.73 49.80 12.61
N ARG A 623 1.65 48.80 13.50
CA ARG A 623 1.78 49.01 14.95
C ARG A 623 3.21 49.32 15.42
N LEU A 624 4.18 49.20 14.52
CA LEU A 624 5.59 49.48 14.77
C LEU A 624 6.00 50.88 14.29
N ALA A 625 5.07 51.68 13.77
CA ALA A 625 5.30 53.07 13.38
C ALA A 625 6.03 53.85 14.49
N GLY A 626 7.16 54.49 14.13
CA GLY A 626 7.99 55.26 15.06
C GLY A 626 8.82 54.45 16.06
N LYS A 627 8.78 53.10 16.02
CA LYS A 627 9.62 52.24 16.87
C LYS A 627 10.83 51.71 16.09
N PRO A 628 12.04 51.70 16.66
CA PRO A 628 13.24 51.26 15.95
C PRO A 628 13.21 49.77 15.65
N LEU A 629 13.35 49.39 14.37
CA LEU A 629 13.41 48.00 13.91
C LEU A 629 14.84 47.61 13.50
N ALA A 630 15.38 46.55 14.08
CA ALA A 630 16.67 46.01 13.67
C ALA A 630 16.53 45.21 12.37
N VAL A 631 17.34 45.56 11.37
CA VAL A 631 17.35 44.94 10.04
C VAL A 631 18.78 44.82 9.55
N VAL A 632 19.13 43.70 8.94
CA VAL A 632 20.46 43.50 8.34
C VAL A 632 20.60 44.38 7.09
N ARG A 633 21.71 45.12 6.99
CA ARG A 633 21.99 46.03 5.89
C ARG A 633 22.00 45.30 4.54
N ASP A 634 21.46 45.94 3.52
CA ASP A 634 21.38 45.48 2.14
C ASP A 634 20.62 44.15 1.97
N HIS A 635 19.92 43.69 3.01
CA HIS A 635 19.01 42.56 2.94
C HIS A 635 17.67 42.97 2.32
N ILE A 636 16.93 42.03 1.71
CA ILE A 636 15.70 42.41 0.99
C ILE A 636 14.63 43.00 1.93
N VAL A 637 14.65 42.65 3.21
CA VAL A 637 13.77 43.21 4.26
C VAL A 637 13.94 44.72 4.38
N GLN A 638 15.16 45.23 4.29
CA GLN A 638 15.41 46.68 4.32
C GLN A 638 14.64 47.37 3.19
N HIS A 639 14.74 46.83 1.98
CA HIS A 639 14.07 47.39 0.81
C HIS A 639 12.53 47.32 0.92
N TYR A 640 11.98 46.21 1.43
CA TYR A 640 10.54 46.10 1.67
C TYR A 640 10.04 47.14 2.67
N LEU A 641 10.75 47.31 3.80
CA LEU A 641 10.36 48.29 4.82
C LEU A 641 10.54 49.74 4.36
N GLU A 642 11.62 50.06 3.63
CA GLU A 642 11.81 51.41 3.07
C GLU A 642 10.75 51.77 2.02
N ARG A 643 10.27 50.79 1.26
CA ARG A 643 9.23 50.98 0.24
C ARG A 643 7.83 51.10 0.85
N ASP A 644 7.48 50.19 1.74
CA ASP A 644 6.10 49.99 2.20
C ASP A 644 5.82 50.69 3.55
N HIS A 645 6.84 50.90 4.38
CA HIS A 645 6.72 51.51 5.73
C HIS A 645 7.86 52.50 6.05
N PRO A 646 7.99 53.61 5.29
CA PRO A 646 9.05 54.60 5.50
C PRO A 646 8.97 55.34 6.84
N ASP A 647 7.85 55.22 7.56
CA ASP A 647 7.59 55.78 8.88
C ASP A 647 8.20 54.95 10.03
N ILE A 648 8.72 53.75 9.73
CA ILE A 648 9.40 52.89 10.70
C ILE A 648 10.91 53.22 10.68
N PRO A 649 11.49 53.71 11.79
CA PRO A 649 12.93 53.95 11.85
C PRO A 649 13.69 52.61 11.85
N LEU A 650 14.61 52.43 10.89
CA LEU A 650 15.43 51.22 10.77
C LEU A 650 16.78 51.39 11.49
N LEU A 651 17.15 50.41 12.32
CA LEU A 651 18.47 50.24 12.88
C LEU A 651 19.22 49.19 12.05
N LEU A 652 20.08 49.66 11.15
CA LEU A 652 20.84 48.78 10.26
C LEU A 652 21.99 48.10 11.02
N THR A 653 22.07 46.78 10.92
CA THR A 653 23.16 45.96 11.48
C THR A 653 23.90 45.22 10.38
N ASP A 654 25.11 44.75 10.67
CA ASP A 654 25.93 44.05 9.66
C ASP A 654 25.62 42.54 9.63
N THR A 655 25.03 41.99 10.70
CA THR A 655 24.71 40.56 10.82
C THR A 655 23.37 40.29 11.52
N SER A 656 22.83 39.09 11.31
CA SER A 656 21.60 38.62 11.97
C SER A 656 21.80 38.48 13.48
N GLU A 657 22.99 38.05 13.92
CA GLU A 657 23.37 37.96 15.33
C GLU A 657 23.34 39.35 16.00
N GLU A 658 23.88 40.37 15.33
CA GLU A 658 23.86 41.75 15.83
C GLU A 658 22.43 42.31 15.91
N ALA A 659 21.58 42.01 14.91
CA ALA A 659 20.17 42.40 14.90
C ALA A 659 19.41 41.81 16.09
N VAL A 660 19.61 40.51 16.37
CA VAL A 660 19.02 39.84 17.54
C VAL A 660 19.49 40.49 18.83
N ARG A 661 20.80 40.73 18.99
CA ARG A 661 21.34 41.41 20.18
C ARG A 661 20.77 42.82 20.34
N ALA A 662 20.59 43.57 19.26
CA ALA A 662 20.01 44.91 19.33
C ALA A 662 18.61 44.93 19.96
N VAL A 663 17.79 43.90 19.72
CA VAL A 663 16.47 43.77 20.33
C VAL A 663 16.55 43.34 21.79
N VAL A 664 17.40 42.36 22.09
CA VAL A 664 17.62 41.87 23.46
C VAL A 664 18.18 42.97 24.37
N ASP A 665 19.15 43.74 23.89
CA ASP A 665 19.76 44.87 24.59
C ASP A 665 18.82 46.10 24.68
N GLY A 666 17.72 46.09 23.93
CA GLY A 666 16.74 47.18 23.85
C GLY A 666 17.18 48.40 23.04
N ARG A 667 18.20 48.26 22.19
CA ARG A 667 18.56 49.26 21.16
C ARG A 667 17.53 49.32 20.03
N ALA A 668 16.86 48.20 19.75
CA ALA A 668 15.72 48.10 18.84
C ALA A 668 14.50 47.54 19.59
N PHE A 669 13.30 47.91 19.13
CA PHE A 669 12.03 47.40 19.66
C PHE A 669 11.71 46.00 19.13
N ALA A 670 11.95 45.77 17.83
CA ALA A 670 11.69 44.52 17.14
C ALA A 670 12.78 44.27 16.09
N LEU A 671 12.87 43.03 15.61
CA LEU A 671 13.60 42.68 14.39
C LEU A 671 12.68 41.96 13.41
N VAL A 672 12.96 42.09 12.13
CA VAL A 672 12.21 41.44 11.05
C VAL A 672 13.12 40.46 10.34
N GLU A 673 12.90 39.17 10.54
CA GLU A 673 13.80 38.11 10.07
C GLU A 673 13.07 36.77 9.91
N ASN A 674 13.69 35.78 9.28
CA ASN A 674 13.15 34.42 9.20
C ASN A 674 13.13 33.70 10.56
N GLY A 675 12.05 32.97 10.83
CA GLY A 675 11.85 32.24 12.09
C GLY A 675 12.92 31.17 12.40
N ALA A 676 13.47 30.49 11.38
CA ALA A 676 14.51 29.50 11.58
C ALA A 676 15.85 30.14 11.97
N VAL A 677 16.18 31.31 11.40
CA VAL A 677 17.35 32.10 11.80
C VAL A 677 17.23 32.53 13.26
N LEU A 678 16.06 33.04 13.65
CA LEU A 678 15.78 33.44 15.03
C LEU A 678 15.94 32.27 16.00
N HIS A 679 15.31 31.12 15.69
CA HIS A 679 15.38 29.94 16.54
C HIS A 679 16.81 29.39 16.66
N TYR A 680 17.57 29.37 15.57
CA TYR A 680 18.96 28.94 15.58
C TYR A 680 19.83 29.86 16.45
N LEU A 681 19.69 31.18 16.29
CA LEU A 681 20.47 32.17 17.04
C LEU A 681 20.07 32.20 18.52
N GLU A 682 18.78 32.05 18.85
CA GLU A 682 18.29 31.94 20.22
C GLU A 682 19.00 30.79 20.96
N ARG A 683 19.02 29.60 20.34
CA ARG A 683 19.71 28.42 20.88
C ARG A 683 21.22 28.60 20.98
N ARG A 684 21.86 29.07 19.91
CA ARG A 684 23.33 29.22 19.86
C ARG A 684 23.85 30.25 20.86
N LEU A 685 23.12 31.35 21.05
CA LEU A 685 23.51 32.44 21.93
C LEU A 685 22.97 32.27 23.37
N GLY A 686 22.12 31.26 23.62
CA GLY A 686 21.52 31.01 24.93
C GLY A 686 20.56 32.12 25.37
N LEU A 687 19.89 32.76 24.41
CA LEU A 687 18.95 33.86 24.68
C LEU A 687 17.62 33.27 25.14
N LYS A 688 17.02 33.83 26.20
CA LYS A 688 15.73 33.36 26.76
C LYS A 688 14.59 34.36 26.63
N ASN A 689 14.88 35.59 26.19
CA ASN A 689 13.97 36.73 26.28
C ASN A 689 13.58 37.26 24.89
N LEU A 690 13.52 36.38 23.87
CA LEU A 690 13.13 36.72 22.50
C LEU A 690 11.93 35.85 22.11
N LYS A 691 10.94 36.44 21.44
CA LYS A 691 9.78 35.70 20.91
C LYS A 691 9.38 36.17 19.52
N VAL A 692 8.77 35.28 18.75
CA VAL A 692 8.08 35.65 17.50
C VAL A 692 6.77 36.34 17.86
N ALA A 693 6.68 37.62 17.52
CA ALA A 693 5.58 38.51 17.89
C ALA A 693 4.47 38.59 16.84
N GLY A 694 4.74 38.21 15.58
CA GLY A 694 3.72 38.16 14.53
C GLY A 694 4.29 37.92 13.12
N PRO A 695 3.44 37.61 12.13
CA PRO A 695 3.84 37.41 10.75
C PRO A 695 4.06 38.75 10.02
N THR A 696 4.75 38.71 8.88
CA THR A 696 4.78 39.81 7.91
C THR A 696 4.17 39.35 6.58
N PRO A 697 3.73 40.27 5.70
CA PRO A 697 3.36 39.91 4.32
C PRO A 697 4.57 39.57 3.44
N TYR A 698 5.80 39.70 3.96
CA TYR A 698 7.03 39.51 3.19
C TYR A 698 7.53 38.07 3.25
N THR A 699 8.17 37.65 2.17
CA THR A 699 8.88 36.38 2.06
C THR A 699 10.26 36.57 1.43
N TYR A 700 11.19 35.68 1.77
CA TYR A 700 12.43 35.51 1.02
C TYR A 700 12.16 34.57 -0.15
N GLU A 701 12.09 35.11 -1.36
CA GLU A 701 12.06 34.32 -2.59
C GLU A 701 13.51 34.13 -3.08
N LEU A 702 14.20 33.11 -2.56
CA LEU A 702 15.61 32.90 -2.86
C LEU A 702 15.81 32.29 -4.25
N ALA A 703 16.56 33.00 -5.08
CA ALA A 703 17.04 32.54 -6.38
C ALA A 703 18.57 32.44 -6.38
N MET A 704 19.13 31.70 -7.33
CA MET A 704 20.54 31.82 -7.66
C MET A 704 20.71 33.00 -8.60
N ALA A 705 21.73 33.83 -8.37
CA ALA A 705 22.10 34.89 -9.29
C ALA A 705 23.51 34.68 -9.83
N VAL A 706 23.71 35.10 -11.07
CA VAL A 706 25.00 35.05 -11.74
C VAL A 706 25.35 36.41 -12.32
N ARG A 707 26.64 36.62 -12.58
CA ARG A 707 27.14 37.83 -13.23
C ARG A 707 26.42 38.10 -14.56
N GLN A 708 26.19 39.37 -14.88
CA GLN A 708 25.34 39.79 -16.00
C GLN A 708 25.84 39.36 -17.39
N ASP A 709 27.12 39.06 -17.55
CA ASP A 709 27.73 38.55 -18.78
C ASP A 709 27.74 37.01 -18.88
N LEU A 710 27.09 36.31 -17.94
CA LEU A 710 26.92 34.85 -17.94
C LEU A 710 25.44 34.41 -18.03
N PRO A 711 24.62 34.92 -18.97
CA PRO A 711 23.20 34.56 -19.05
C PRO A 711 22.97 33.06 -19.38
N GLU A 712 23.89 32.42 -20.11
CA GLU A 712 23.84 30.98 -20.36
C GLU A 712 23.95 30.16 -19.07
N LEU A 713 24.79 30.59 -18.12
CA LEU A 713 24.90 29.93 -16.82
C LEU A 713 23.60 30.07 -16.02
N ALA A 714 22.97 31.24 -16.04
CA ALA A 714 21.68 31.45 -15.39
C ALA A 714 20.61 30.48 -15.93
N ALA A 715 20.54 30.32 -17.24
CA ALA A 715 19.60 29.41 -17.89
C ALA A 715 19.88 27.94 -17.55
N ILE A 716 21.15 27.53 -17.50
CA ILE A 716 21.55 26.17 -17.13
C ILE A 716 21.23 25.89 -15.66
N LEU A 717 21.55 26.83 -14.75
CA LEU A 717 21.24 26.70 -13.33
C LEU A 717 19.74 26.67 -13.08
N ASP A 718 18.95 27.49 -13.78
CA ASP A 718 17.48 27.47 -13.68
C ASP A 718 16.91 26.12 -14.12
N GLN A 719 17.40 25.57 -15.23
CA GLN A 719 17.00 24.26 -15.72
C GLN A 719 17.41 23.13 -14.76
N ALA A 720 18.59 23.21 -14.17
CA ALA A 720 19.09 22.24 -13.22
C ALA A 720 18.34 22.30 -11.87
N LEU A 721 18.08 23.49 -11.34
CA LEU A 721 17.28 23.70 -10.12
C LEU A 721 15.84 23.22 -10.27
N ALA A 722 15.26 23.34 -11.47
CA ALA A 722 13.95 22.80 -11.79
C ALA A 722 13.93 21.25 -11.86
N ALA A 723 15.08 20.61 -12.01
CA ALA A 723 15.23 19.16 -12.05
C ALA A 723 15.64 18.55 -10.70
N VAL A 724 15.83 19.37 -9.64
CA VAL A 724 16.06 18.87 -8.29
C VAL A 724 14.79 18.14 -7.82
N PRO A 725 14.87 16.85 -7.45
CA PRO A 725 13.71 16.11 -6.95
C PRO A 725 13.07 16.79 -5.74
N GLU A 726 11.73 16.81 -5.65
CA GLU A 726 11.02 17.37 -4.49
C GLU A 726 11.38 16.65 -3.18
N THR A 727 11.76 15.37 -3.25
CA THR A 727 12.28 14.61 -2.10
C THR A 727 13.60 15.19 -1.60
N ASP A 728 14.53 15.51 -2.52
CA ASP A 728 15.84 16.08 -2.17
C ASP A 728 15.68 17.49 -1.60
N ARG A 729 14.76 18.30 -2.16
CA ARG A 729 14.40 19.62 -1.62
C ARG A 729 13.95 19.56 -0.16
N THR A 730 13.09 18.59 0.15
CA THR A 730 12.58 18.38 1.51
C THR A 730 13.71 17.95 2.44
N VAL A 731 14.57 17.00 2.01
CA VAL A 731 15.73 16.52 2.79
C VAL A 731 16.74 17.64 3.06
N PHE A 732 17.05 18.48 2.07
CA PHE A 732 17.99 19.60 2.23
C PHE A 732 17.49 20.60 3.29
N TYR A 733 16.19 20.87 3.31
CA TYR A 733 15.57 21.80 4.24
C TYR A 733 15.46 21.21 5.66
N GLU A 734 14.90 20.01 5.82
CA GLU A 734 14.64 19.38 7.12
C GLU A 734 15.92 19.04 7.90
N ARG A 735 17.02 18.70 7.19
CA ARG A 735 18.32 18.41 7.82
C ARG A 735 18.85 19.55 8.68
N TRP A 736 18.56 20.79 8.28
CA TRP A 736 19.08 21.99 8.92
C TRP A 736 18.03 22.73 9.75
N ILE A 737 16.74 22.53 9.46
CA ILE A 737 15.63 23.28 10.05
C ILE A 737 14.64 22.32 10.71
N ASN A 738 14.93 21.93 11.94
CA ASN A 738 13.97 21.32 12.86
C ASN A 738 13.43 22.40 13.80
N VAL A 739 12.36 23.09 13.40
CA VAL A 739 11.68 24.08 14.24
C VAL A 739 10.25 23.59 14.51
N HIS A 740 10.02 23.04 15.71
CA HIS A 740 8.68 22.79 16.23
C HIS A 740 8.22 24.04 16.98
N PHE A 741 7.06 24.58 16.62
CA PHE A 741 6.41 25.64 17.40
C PHE A 741 5.75 25.02 18.65
N GLU A 742 6.41 25.13 19.79
CA GLU A 742 5.77 24.86 21.08
C GLU A 742 4.76 25.96 21.41
N ARG A 743 3.48 25.74 21.08
CA ARG A 743 2.39 26.54 21.69
C ARG A 743 2.14 26.03 23.11
N THR A 744 2.85 26.61 24.08
CA THR A 744 2.50 26.43 25.49
C THR A 744 1.25 27.27 25.81
N VAL A 745 0.11 26.61 26.00
CA VAL A 745 -1.11 27.26 26.47
C VAL A 745 -0.97 27.54 27.96
N ASP A 746 -0.90 28.81 28.34
CA ASP A 746 -0.92 29.23 29.74
C ASP A 746 -2.32 29.05 30.34
N TRP A 747 -2.53 27.88 30.96
CA TRP A 747 -3.77 27.52 31.65
C TRP A 747 -4.12 28.45 32.82
N THR A 748 -3.16 29.23 33.33
CA THR A 748 -3.44 30.20 34.40
C THR A 748 -4.12 31.47 33.86
N ALA A 749 -3.76 31.89 32.64
CA ALA A 749 -4.43 32.98 31.92
C ALA A 749 -5.84 32.55 31.48
N VAL A 750 -5.99 31.33 30.96
CA VAL A 750 -7.29 30.77 30.56
C VAL A 750 -8.26 30.68 31.75
N ARG A 751 -7.79 30.24 32.91
CA ARG A 751 -8.60 30.22 34.15
C ARG A 751 -8.99 31.62 34.63
N ARG A 752 -8.08 32.59 34.52
CA ARG A 752 -8.36 34.00 34.86
C ARG A 752 -9.43 34.58 33.94
N VAL A 753 -9.25 34.44 32.62
CA VAL A 753 -10.21 34.92 31.61
C VAL A 753 -11.56 34.22 31.77
N GLY A 754 -11.58 32.90 31.98
CA GLY A 754 -12.81 32.15 32.21
C GLY A 754 -13.59 32.62 33.45
N LEU A 755 -12.89 32.97 34.54
CA LEU A 755 -13.52 33.50 35.75
C LEU A 755 -14.05 34.93 35.53
N THR A 756 -13.29 35.79 34.83
CA THR A 756 -13.74 37.14 34.49
C THR A 756 -14.94 37.11 33.55
N LEU A 757 -14.94 36.19 32.58
CA LEU A 757 -16.06 35.98 31.66
C LEU A 757 -17.31 35.50 32.40
N ALA A 758 -17.17 34.59 33.36
CA ALA A 758 -18.29 34.10 34.18
C ALA A 758 -18.91 35.21 35.04
N VAL A 759 -18.10 36.08 35.64
CA VAL A 759 -18.59 37.24 36.41
C VAL A 759 -19.24 38.27 35.48
N PHE A 760 -18.67 38.52 34.30
CA PHE A 760 -19.22 39.45 33.32
C PHE A 760 -20.56 38.96 32.75
N VAL A 761 -20.67 37.67 32.40
CA VAL A 761 -21.92 37.05 31.94
C VAL A 761 -22.97 37.03 33.05
N GLY A 762 -22.58 36.71 34.29
CA GLY A 762 -23.46 36.81 35.45
C GLY A 762 -24.00 38.23 35.68
N GLY A 763 -23.15 39.25 35.52
CA GLY A 763 -23.55 40.65 35.61
C GLY A 763 -24.50 41.09 34.49
N ILE A 764 -24.24 40.65 33.25
CA ILE A 764 -25.11 40.91 32.09
C ILE A 764 -26.50 40.29 32.31
N LEU A 765 -26.57 39.05 32.80
CA LEU A 765 -27.86 38.38 33.03
C LEU A 765 -28.70 39.10 34.10
N VAL A 766 -28.07 39.63 35.15
CA VAL A 766 -28.75 40.45 36.17
C VAL A 766 -29.19 41.80 35.60
N ALA A 767 -28.35 42.45 34.79
CA ALA A 767 -28.70 43.72 34.15
C ALA A 767 -29.86 43.56 33.16
N VAL A 768 -29.87 42.48 32.36
CA VAL A 768 -30.95 42.13 31.43
C VAL A 768 -32.26 41.87 32.17
N PHE A 769 -32.21 41.19 33.33
CA PHE A 769 -33.40 40.96 34.16
C PHE A 769 -34.01 42.26 34.70
N ILE A 770 -33.16 43.21 35.15
CA ILE A 770 -33.60 44.53 35.63
C ILE A 770 -34.12 45.38 34.47
N TRP A 771 -33.47 45.34 33.30
CA TRP A 771 -33.85 46.10 32.11
C TRP A 771 -35.18 45.62 31.53
N ASN A 772 -35.42 44.31 31.49
CA ASN A 772 -36.69 43.73 31.03
C ASN A 772 -37.90 44.19 31.87
N ARG A 773 -37.71 44.37 33.19
CA ARG A 773 -38.77 44.91 34.06
C ARG A 773 -39.03 46.40 33.89
N ARG A 774 -38.03 47.17 33.45
CA ARG A 774 -38.15 48.60 33.19
C ARG A 774 -38.78 48.87 31.82
N LEU A 775 -38.34 48.12 30.79
CA LEU A 775 -38.80 48.24 29.41
C LEU A 775 -40.31 47.95 29.28
N ALA A 776 -40.83 46.97 30.04
CA ALA A 776 -42.26 46.64 30.06
C ALA A 776 -43.17 47.78 30.57
N ARG A 777 -42.63 48.77 31.31
CA ARG A 777 -43.41 49.91 31.83
C ARG A 777 -43.37 51.14 30.92
N GLU A 778 -42.36 51.26 30.08
CA GLU A 778 -42.12 52.47 29.27
C GLU A 778 -42.70 52.34 27.84
N VAL A 779 -42.78 51.12 27.32
CA VAL A 779 -43.34 50.78 25.99
C VAL A 779 -44.87 50.97 25.91
N ALA A 780 -45.59 51.05 27.03
CA ALA A 780 -47.05 51.10 27.03
C ALA A 780 -47.66 52.46 26.62
N VAL A 781 -46.90 53.56 26.65
CA VAL A 781 -47.49 54.91 26.66
C VAL A 781 -47.18 55.79 25.45
N ARG A 782 -46.07 55.60 24.72
CA ARG A 782 -45.63 56.61 23.71
C ARG A 782 -45.73 56.19 22.25
N THR A 783 -45.92 54.91 21.94
CA THR A 783 -45.71 54.36 20.58
C THR A 783 -46.95 54.38 19.66
N ARG A 784 -48.09 54.96 20.07
CA ARG A 784 -49.37 54.69 19.38
C ARG A 784 -49.93 55.77 18.45
N ALA A 785 -49.38 56.98 18.38
CA ALA A 785 -50.09 58.06 17.66
C ALA A 785 -49.28 58.82 16.60
N GLU A 786 -47.96 59.01 16.76
CA GLU A 786 -47.26 60.01 15.93
C GLU A 786 -46.40 59.42 14.80
N GLU A 787 -46.03 58.14 14.84
CA GLU A 787 -45.26 57.49 13.77
C GLU A 787 -46.13 57.03 12.58
N ALA A 788 -47.43 56.77 12.79
CA ALA A 788 -48.29 56.12 11.78
C ALA A 788 -48.51 56.95 10.49
N LEU A 789 -48.32 58.27 10.51
CA LEU A 789 -48.62 59.14 9.36
C LEU A 789 -47.40 59.51 8.51
N ARG A 790 -46.19 59.59 9.10
CA ARG A 790 -44.94 59.85 8.35
C ARG A 790 -44.30 58.57 7.82
N ASP A 791 -44.55 57.44 8.47
CA ASP A 791 -43.99 56.15 8.09
C ASP A 791 -44.68 55.57 6.84
N ALA A 792 -45.96 55.86 6.57
CA ALA A 792 -46.67 55.33 5.40
C ALA A 792 -46.12 55.81 4.05
N GLU A 793 -45.68 57.08 3.96
CA GLU A 793 -45.17 57.68 2.71
C GLU A 793 -43.71 57.28 2.43
N ALA A 794 -42.86 57.20 3.46
CA ALA A 794 -41.48 56.73 3.33
C ALA A 794 -41.41 55.20 3.12
N ARG A 795 -42.32 54.44 3.74
CA ARG A 795 -42.38 52.97 3.65
C ARG A 795 -42.80 52.48 2.27
N SER A 796 -43.66 53.17 1.52
CA SER A 796 -43.97 52.75 0.14
C SER A 796 -42.78 52.86 -0.82
N ARG A 797 -41.92 53.88 -0.67
CA ARG A 797 -40.71 54.01 -1.50
C ARG A 797 -39.59 53.06 -1.02
N LEU A 798 -39.42 52.90 0.29
CA LEU A 798 -38.46 51.94 0.88
C LEU A 798 -38.84 50.47 0.60
N VAL A 799 -40.11 50.09 0.58
CA VAL A 799 -40.56 48.70 0.31
C VAL A 799 -40.27 48.28 -1.13
N LEU A 800 -40.38 49.20 -2.10
CA LEU A 800 -40.01 48.89 -3.49
C LEU A 800 -38.50 48.75 -3.65
N GLU A 801 -37.71 49.62 -3.02
CA GLU A 801 -36.24 49.62 -3.12
C GLU A 801 -35.53 48.58 -2.24
N SER A 802 -36.14 48.11 -1.15
CA SER A 802 -35.55 47.10 -0.24
C SER A 802 -35.97 45.66 -0.54
N ALA A 803 -36.84 45.44 -1.51
CA ALA A 803 -37.27 44.09 -1.87
C ALA A 803 -36.13 43.37 -2.61
N GLY A 804 -35.68 42.22 -2.08
CA GLY A 804 -34.71 41.35 -2.76
C GLY A 804 -35.29 40.57 -3.95
N GLU A 805 -36.53 40.85 -4.33
CA GLU A 805 -37.20 40.33 -5.53
C GLU A 805 -37.29 41.45 -6.57
N GLY A 806 -37.14 41.11 -7.85
CA GLY A 806 -37.29 42.07 -8.93
C GLY A 806 -38.75 42.45 -9.10
N ILE A 807 -39.07 43.74 -9.03
CA ILE A 807 -40.43 44.28 -9.16
C ILE A 807 -40.44 45.35 -10.24
N PHE A 808 -41.35 45.23 -11.21
CA PHE A 808 -41.63 46.29 -12.17
C PHE A 808 -43.11 46.40 -12.51
N GLY A 809 -43.53 47.57 -12.96
CA GLY A 809 -44.86 47.81 -13.53
C GLY A 809 -44.77 48.16 -15.01
N MET A 810 -45.79 47.78 -15.78
CA MET A 810 -45.94 48.13 -17.19
C MET A 810 -47.36 48.60 -17.49
N ASP A 811 -47.53 49.38 -18.55
CA ASP A 811 -48.83 49.89 -19.00
C ASP A 811 -49.64 48.85 -19.80
N ALA A 812 -50.82 49.25 -20.29
CA ALA A 812 -51.70 48.40 -21.09
C ALA A 812 -51.10 47.96 -22.44
N ASN A 813 -50.10 48.68 -22.97
CA ASN A 813 -49.40 48.35 -24.21
C ASN A 813 -48.15 47.49 -23.98
N GLY A 814 -47.74 47.29 -22.71
CA GLY A 814 -46.55 46.54 -22.32
C GLY A 814 -45.30 47.40 -22.16
N ALA A 815 -45.43 48.72 -22.14
CA ALA A 815 -44.31 49.63 -21.89
C ALA A 815 -44.03 49.76 -20.38
N LEU A 816 -42.76 49.72 -19.99
CA LEU A 816 -42.32 49.77 -18.59
C LEU A 816 -42.64 51.13 -17.94
N LEU A 817 -43.33 51.14 -16.80
CA LEU A 817 -43.75 52.35 -16.06
C LEU A 817 -42.83 52.66 -14.86
N PHE A 818 -42.38 51.62 -14.15
CA PHE A 818 -41.44 51.73 -13.05
C PHE A 818 -40.71 50.39 -12.88
N ILE A 819 -39.52 50.42 -12.30
CA ILE A 819 -38.71 49.23 -12.01
C ILE A 819 -37.91 49.47 -10.71
N ASN A 820 -37.80 48.47 -9.84
CA ASN A 820 -37.02 48.58 -8.61
C ASN A 820 -35.54 48.20 -8.81
N THR A 821 -34.69 48.59 -7.86
CA THR A 821 -33.23 48.37 -7.92
C THR A 821 -32.87 46.90 -8.11
N ALA A 822 -33.53 45.98 -7.39
CA ALA A 822 -33.27 44.54 -7.51
C ALA A 822 -33.60 44.00 -8.91
N ALA A 823 -34.65 44.50 -9.57
CA ALA A 823 -34.95 44.13 -10.95
C ALA A 823 -33.90 44.66 -11.94
N CYS A 824 -33.42 45.89 -11.76
CA CYS A 824 -32.34 46.46 -12.58
C CYS A 824 -31.06 45.63 -12.47
N GLU A 825 -30.64 45.27 -11.25
CA GLU A 825 -29.45 44.45 -11.02
C GLU A 825 -29.58 43.03 -11.60
N MET A 826 -30.73 42.37 -11.42
CA MET A 826 -30.93 41.00 -11.93
C MET A 826 -30.99 40.93 -13.46
N LEU A 827 -31.58 41.94 -14.11
CA LEU A 827 -31.77 42.01 -15.56
C LEU A 827 -30.61 42.72 -16.28
N GLY A 828 -29.73 43.40 -15.55
CA GLY A 828 -28.62 44.19 -16.12
C GLY A 828 -29.10 45.41 -16.90
N LEU A 829 -30.22 46.00 -16.50
CA LEU A 829 -30.82 47.17 -17.15
C LEU A 829 -30.50 48.45 -16.36
N ASP A 830 -30.23 49.54 -17.07
CA ASP A 830 -30.20 50.87 -16.46
C ASP A 830 -31.63 51.36 -16.21
N HIS A 831 -31.88 51.94 -15.03
CA HIS A 831 -33.22 52.36 -14.61
C HIS A 831 -33.84 53.35 -15.60
N ASP A 832 -33.09 54.38 -16.01
CA ASP A 832 -33.67 55.50 -16.78
C ASP A 832 -33.85 55.13 -18.26
N ASP A 833 -32.97 54.28 -18.80
CA ASP A 833 -33.08 53.79 -20.17
C ASP A 833 -34.18 52.74 -20.36
N ALA A 834 -34.53 52.01 -19.30
CA ALA A 834 -35.54 50.95 -19.36
C ALA A 834 -36.99 51.48 -19.33
N ILE A 835 -37.24 52.65 -18.74
CA ILE A 835 -38.61 53.22 -18.66
C ILE A 835 -39.15 53.54 -20.06
N GLY A 836 -40.39 53.14 -20.33
CA GLY A 836 -41.07 53.34 -21.61
C GLY A 836 -40.73 52.31 -22.68
N GLN A 837 -39.75 51.42 -22.45
CA GLN A 837 -39.44 50.34 -23.37
C GLN A 837 -40.42 49.17 -23.23
N ASP A 838 -40.56 48.38 -24.30
CA ASP A 838 -41.44 47.23 -24.33
C ASP A 838 -40.85 46.03 -23.58
N VAL A 839 -41.54 45.58 -22.53
CA VAL A 839 -41.06 44.52 -21.62
C VAL A 839 -40.89 43.18 -22.34
N HIS A 840 -41.77 42.85 -23.29
CA HIS A 840 -41.73 41.56 -23.97
C HIS A 840 -40.50 41.42 -24.87
N ALA A 841 -40.15 42.48 -25.61
CA ALA A 841 -38.93 42.53 -26.41
C ALA A 841 -37.65 42.53 -25.56
N LEU A 842 -37.70 43.12 -24.36
CA LEU A 842 -36.53 43.29 -23.50
C LEU A 842 -36.13 42.02 -22.73
N ILE A 843 -37.08 41.34 -22.07
CA ILE A 843 -36.73 40.32 -21.05
C ILE A 843 -37.44 38.98 -21.23
N HIS A 844 -38.41 38.88 -22.14
CA HIS A 844 -39.28 37.70 -22.30
C HIS A 844 -39.63 37.40 -23.77
N HIS A 845 -38.64 37.51 -24.66
CA HIS A 845 -38.81 37.36 -26.11
C HIS A 845 -38.61 35.93 -26.63
N SER A 846 -37.96 35.05 -25.88
CA SER A 846 -37.65 33.66 -26.28
C SER A 846 -37.72 32.69 -25.10
N HIS A 847 -38.00 31.41 -25.37
CA HIS A 847 -37.88 30.32 -24.40
C HIS A 847 -36.41 29.94 -24.14
N ALA A 848 -36.17 29.12 -23.11
CA ALA A 848 -34.84 28.65 -22.74
C ALA A 848 -34.09 27.90 -23.87
N ASP A 849 -34.82 27.32 -24.82
CA ASP A 849 -34.29 26.60 -25.99
C ASP A 849 -34.02 27.51 -27.20
N GLY A 850 -34.23 28.82 -27.06
CA GLY A 850 -34.01 29.83 -28.10
C GLY A 850 -35.18 30.04 -29.06
N THR A 851 -36.28 29.30 -28.93
CA THR A 851 -37.48 29.52 -29.76
C THR A 851 -38.18 30.84 -29.40
N PRO A 852 -38.70 31.63 -30.37
CA PRO A 852 -39.39 32.88 -30.08
C PRO A 852 -40.65 32.67 -29.23
N TYR A 853 -40.83 33.48 -28.19
CA TYR A 853 -42.00 33.45 -27.30
C TYR A 853 -43.09 34.38 -27.87
N PRO A 854 -44.26 33.90 -28.30
CA PRO A 854 -45.29 34.76 -28.88
C PRO A 854 -45.90 35.73 -27.85
N ARG A 855 -46.08 37.01 -28.23
CA ARG A 855 -46.59 38.06 -27.33
C ARG A 855 -47.96 37.72 -26.74
N GLU A 856 -48.85 37.14 -27.55
CA GLU A 856 -50.20 36.76 -27.12
C GLU A 856 -50.20 35.62 -26.10
N GLN A 857 -49.10 34.85 -26.02
CA GLN A 857 -48.92 33.75 -25.09
C GLN A 857 -48.18 34.16 -23.82
N SER A 858 -47.53 35.32 -23.81
CA SER A 858 -46.83 35.87 -22.64
C SER A 858 -47.80 36.06 -21.47
N PRO A 859 -47.59 35.39 -20.31
CA PRO A 859 -48.44 35.57 -19.14
C PRO A 859 -48.48 37.03 -18.66
N MET A 860 -47.37 37.75 -18.84
CA MET A 860 -47.27 39.18 -18.51
C MET A 860 -48.23 40.01 -19.37
N HIS A 861 -48.26 39.78 -20.69
CA HIS A 861 -49.16 40.48 -21.61
C HIS A 861 -50.64 40.10 -21.42
N ARG A 862 -50.91 38.82 -21.12
CA ARG A 862 -52.25 38.34 -20.81
C ARG A 862 -52.83 38.94 -19.53
N SER A 863 -52.00 39.23 -18.53
CA SER A 863 -52.43 39.90 -17.30
C SER A 863 -52.97 41.31 -17.58
N CYS A 864 -52.33 42.09 -18.48
CA CYS A 864 -52.80 43.41 -18.92
C CYS A 864 -54.13 43.37 -19.69
N THR A 865 -54.44 42.28 -20.39
CA THR A 865 -55.59 42.20 -21.31
C THR A 865 -56.78 41.41 -20.76
N GLN A 866 -56.53 40.41 -19.90
CA GLN A 866 -57.55 39.46 -19.43
C GLN A 866 -57.90 39.65 -17.94
N SER A 867 -57.23 40.55 -17.21
CA SER A 867 -57.48 40.84 -15.78
C SER A 867 -57.29 39.62 -14.84
N VAL A 868 -56.38 38.71 -15.20
CA VAL A 868 -56.09 37.48 -14.46
C VAL A 868 -54.65 37.50 -13.94
N VAL A 869 -54.45 37.09 -12.69
CA VAL A 869 -53.11 36.91 -12.10
C VAL A 869 -52.51 35.60 -12.62
N HIS A 870 -51.29 35.66 -13.16
CA HIS A 870 -50.54 34.48 -13.56
C HIS A 870 -49.32 34.29 -12.65
N ARG A 871 -49.08 33.05 -12.21
CA ARG A 871 -47.91 32.64 -11.44
C ARG A 871 -47.16 31.56 -12.19
N ILE A 872 -45.87 31.76 -12.39
CA ILE A 872 -44.99 30.94 -13.23
C ILE A 872 -43.80 30.50 -12.39
N GLU A 873 -43.61 29.20 -12.25
CA GLU A 873 -42.60 28.63 -11.33
C GLU A 873 -41.29 28.24 -12.03
N ASN A 874 -41.29 28.15 -13.36
CA ASN A 874 -40.15 27.64 -14.12
C ASN A 874 -40.10 28.22 -15.54
N GLU A 875 -39.64 29.47 -15.65
CA GLU A 875 -39.43 30.17 -16.92
C GLU A 875 -38.05 30.86 -16.89
N VAL A 876 -37.63 31.39 -18.02
CA VAL A 876 -36.36 32.08 -18.16
C VAL A 876 -36.60 33.56 -18.46
N LEU A 877 -35.90 34.43 -17.72
CA LEU A 877 -35.81 35.86 -18.03
C LEU A 877 -34.43 36.16 -18.61
N TRP A 878 -34.42 37.05 -19.60
CA TRP A 878 -33.23 37.45 -20.34
C TRP A 878 -32.67 38.75 -19.79
N ARG A 879 -31.34 38.82 -19.71
CA ARG A 879 -30.58 40.02 -19.34
C ARG A 879 -30.24 40.85 -20.56
N ALA A 880 -29.91 42.12 -20.35
CA ALA A 880 -29.45 43.02 -21.41
C ALA A 880 -28.19 42.53 -22.15
N ASP A 881 -27.34 41.74 -21.50
CA ASP A 881 -26.12 41.15 -22.08
C ASP A 881 -26.37 39.91 -22.94
N GLY A 882 -27.64 39.47 -23.06
CA GLY A 882 -28.04 38.28 -23.81
C GLY A 882 -27.93 36.96 -23.04
N THR A 883 -27.46 36.96 -21.78
CA THR A 883 -27.54 35.79 -20.91
C THR A 883 -28.93 35.66 -20.29
N SER A 884 -29.27 34.49 -19.76
CA SER A 884 -30.57 34.26 -19.16
C SER A 884 -30.48 33.54 -17.82
N PHE A 885 -31.53 33.59 -17.02
CA PHE A 885 -31.58 32.88 -15.73
C PHE A 885 -32.97 32.31 -15.44
N PRO A 886 -33.05 31.18 -14.72
CA PRO A 886 -34.33 30.63 -14.30
C PRO A 886 -34.97 31.55 -13.25
N ALA A 887 -36.22 31.93 -13.50
CA ALA A 887 -36.99 32.82 -12.65
C ALA A 887 -38.37 32.22 -12.32
N GLU A 888 -38.77 32.36 -11.06
CA GLU A 888 -40.17 32.24 -10.65
C GLU A 888 -40.76 33.66 -10.65
N TYR A 889 -41.87 33.89 -11.35
CA TYR A 889 -42.49 35.21 -11.41
C TYR A 889 -44.02 35.17 -11.31
N THR A 890 -44.59 36.26 -10.77
CA THR A 890 -46.03 36.50 -10.70
C THR A 890 -46.35 37.81 -11.38
N THR A 891 -47.40 37.85 -12.19
CA THR A 891 -47.89 39.07 -12.87
C THR A 891 -49.35 39.32 -12.54
N ALA A 892 -49.65 40.51 -12.01
CA ALA A 892 -50.98 40.91 -11.55
C ALA A 892 -51.43 42.23 -12.21
N PRO A 893 -52.72 42.39 -12.58
CA PRO A 893 -53.19 43.59 -13.26
C PRO A 893 -53.22 44.81 -12.32
N LEU A 894 -52.71 45.94 -12.79
CA LEU A 894 -52.79 47.24 -12.14
C LEU A 894 -54.09 47.93 -12.55
N ARG A 895 -54.96 48.25 -11.58
CA ARG A 895 -56.27 48.88 -11.82
C ARG A 895 -56.28 50.34 -11.37
N LYS A 896 -56.92 51.22 -12.15
CA LYS A 896 -57.20 52.61 -11.79
C LYS A 896 -58.70 52.86 -11.93
N GLY A 897 -59.44 52.68 -10.85
CA GLY A 897 -60.91 52.65 -10.90
C GLY A 897 -61.42 51.31 -11.44
N GLU A 898 -62.35 51.34 -12.40
CA GLU A 898 -62.83 50.13 -13.09
C GLU A 898 -61.97 49.73 -14.31
N ASP A 899 -61.05 50.59 -14.75
CA ASP A 899 -60.19 50.36 -15.91
C ASP A 899 -58.85 49.70 -15.55
N ILE A 900 -58.36 48.82 -16.42
CA ILE A 900 -57.04 48.21 -16.31
C ILE A 900 -56.00 49.21 -16.85
N ALA A 901 -55.13 49.68 -15.98
CA ALA A 901 -54.07 50.62 -16.33
C ALA A 901 -52.76 49.93 -16.78
N GLY A 902 -52.59 48.63 -16.46
CA GLY A 902 -51.39 47.87 -16.79
C GLY A 902 -51.24 46.59 -15.97
N ALA A 903 -50.01 46.15 -15.71
CA ALA A 903 -49.70 45.03 -14.80
C ALA A 903 -48.40 45.25 -14.00
N VAL A 904 -48.33 44.65 -12.82
CA VAL A 904 -47.15 44.60 -11.96
C VAL A 904 -46.61 43.18 -11.97
N VAL A 905 -45.30 43.02 -12.19
CA VAL A 905 -44.60 41.75 -12.19
C VAL A 905 -43.61 41.71 -11.04
N THR A 906 -43.64 40.62 -10.26
CA THR A 906 -42.63 40.29 -9.25
C THR A 906 -41.92 39.01 -9.65
N PHE A 907 -40.59 38.99 -9.64
CA PHE A 907 -39.81 37.82 -10.05
C PHE A 907 -38.60 37.59 -9.14
N ARG A 908 -38.20 36.32 -9.03
CA ARG A 908 -37.06 35.90 -8.23
C ARG A 908 -36.17 34.94 -9.01
N ASN A 909 -34.86 35.18 -8.97
CA ASN A 909 -33.87 34.24 -9.47
C ASN A 909 -33.77 33.01 -8.54
N ILE A 910 -33.93 31.81 -9.08
CA ILE A 910 -33.95 30.55 -8.32
C ILE A 910 -32.69 29.68 -8.49
N THR A 911 -31.60 30.24 -9.04
CA THR A 911 -30.35 29.52 -9.33
C THR A 911 -29.75 28.85 -8.07
N GLU A 912 -29.64 29.60 -6.97
CA GLU A 912 -29.06 29.12 -5.71
C GLU A 912 -29.92 28.03 -5.03
N ARG A 913 -31.25 28.19 -5.08
CA ARG A 913 -32.23 27.22 -4.52
C ARG A 913 -32.15 25.85 -5.21
N LEU A 914 -31.93 25.81 -6.52
CA LEU A 914 -31.75 24.56 -7.26
C LEU A 914 -30.41 23.88 -6.94
N ALA A 915 -29.35 24.64 -6.68
CA ALA A 915 -28.04 24.11 -6.27
C ALA A 915 -28.08 23.47 -4.86
N THR A 916 -28.72 24.12 -3.88
CA THR A 916 -28.86 23.57 -2.52
C THR A 916 -29.65 22.26 -2.49
N ARG A 917 -30.69 22.13 -3.33
CA ARG A 917 -31.48 20.88 -3.44
C ARG A 917 -30.67 19.72 -3.97
N ARG A 918 -29.77 19.95 -4.95
CA ARG A 918 -28.86 18.91 -5.47
C ARG A 918 -27.82 18.48 -4.42
N ALA A 919 -27.21 19.45 -3.73
CA ALA A 919 -26.20 19.16 -2.70
C ALA A 919 -26.76 18.34 -1.52
N LEU A 920 -28.02 18.57 -1.13
CA LEU A 920 -28.68 17.78 -0.08
C LEU A 920 -28.95 16.33 -0.53
N ALA A 921 -29.34 16.11 -1.78
CA ALA A 921 -29.55 14.77 -2.33
C ALA A 921 -28.25 13.96 -2.43
N GLU A 922 -27.14 14.60 -2.80
CA GLU A 922 -25.81 13.96 -2.84
C GLU A 922 -25.32 13.55 -1.46
N LYS A 923 -25.45 14.43 -0.44
CA LYS A 923 -25.10 14.09 0.95
C LYS A 923 -25.95 12.94 1.50
N GLN A 924 -27.25 12.91 1.18
CA GLN A 924 -28.15 11.83 1.62
C GLN A 924 -27.74 10.47 1.01
N ASN A 925 -27.40 10.44 -0.28
CA ASN A 925 -26.96 9.22 -0.97
C ASN A 925 -25.62 8.70 -0.43
N PHE A 926 -24.70 9.61 -0.09
CA PHE A 926 -23.43 9.26 0.53
C PHE A 926 -23.62 8.56 1.89
N LEU A 927 -24.41 9.16 2.79
CA LEU A 927 -24.67 8.58 4.12
C LEU A 927 -25.35 7.21 4.04
N GLN A 928 -26.33 7.06 3.12
CA GLN A 928 -27.00 5.77 2.91
C GLN A 928 -26.03 4.69 2.43
N SER A 929 -25.11 5.03 1.51
CA SER A 929 -24.12 4.09 0.97
C SER A 929 -23.11 3.62 2.02
N VAL A 930 -22.67 4.50 2.92
CA VAL A 930 -21.76 4.15 4.02
C VAL A 930 -22.43 3.18 4.99
N ILE A 931 -23.70 3.41 5.32
CA ILE A 931 -24.48 2.56 6.23
C ILE A 931 -24.71 1.16 5.61
N ASP A 932 -25.11 1.09 4.34
CA ASP A 932 -25.47 -0.16 3.66
C ASP A 932 -24.28 -1.08 3.35
N ASN A 933 -23.08 -0.53 3.21
CA ASN A 933 -21.86 -1.32 2.97
C ASN A 933 -21.10 -1.68 4.26
N SER A 934 -21.61 -1.33 5.44
CA SER A 934 -21.02 -1.75 6.72
C SER A 934 -21.24 -3.25 6.97
N SER A 935 -20.18 -3.94 7.41
CA SER A 935 -20.25 -5.34 7.85
C SER A 935 -20.92 -5.52 9.22
N ALA A 936 -21.12 -4.44 9.98
CA ALA A 936 -21.90 -4.45 11.21
C ALA A 936 -23.41 -4.47 10.92
N LEU A 937 -24.19 -5.08 11.81
CA LEU A 937 -25.64 -4.95 11.79
C LEU A 937 -26.00 -3.58 12.36
N ILE A 938 -26.51 -2.67 11.52
CA ILE A 938 -26.90 -1.32 11.94
C ILE A 938 -28.41 -1.19 11.83
N TYR A 939 -29.06 -0.78 12.91
CA TYR A 939 -30.49 -0.57 12.96
C TYR A 939 -30.88 0.60 13.86
N VAL A 940 -32.05 1.17 13.60
CA VAL A 940 -32.66 2.21 14.44
C VAL A 940 -34.05 1.78 14.82
N LYS A 941 -34.39 1.95 16.10
CA LYS A 941 -35.73 1.71 16.65
C LYS A 941 -36.35 3.01 17.14
N ASP A 942 -37.66 3.17 16.96
CA ASP A 942 -38.42 4.22 17.63
C ASP A 942 -38.54 3.95 19.14
N LEU A 943 -39.10 4.91 19.89
CA LEU A 943 -39.32 4.76 21.35
C LEU A 943 -40.33 3.67 21.72
N GLN A 944 -41.09 3.15 20.75
CA GLN A 944 -42.00 2.02 20.93
C GLN A 944 -41.30 0.67 20.64
N GLY A 945 -40.01 0.69 20.31
CA GLY A 945 -39.21 -0.50 20.01
C GLY A 945 -39.41 -1.04 18.60
N ARG A 946 -40.03 -0.28 17.68
CA ARG A 946 -40.20 -0.69 16.28
C ARG A 946 -38.99 -0.31 15.45
N TYR A 947 -38.50 -1.24 14.63
CA TYR A 947 -37.42 -0.96 13.69
C TYR A 947 -37.86 0.03 12.62
N ILE A 948 -37.23 1.20 12.53
CA ILE A 948 -37.53 2.25 11.54
C ILE A 948 -36.46 2.38 10.47
N LEU A 949 -35.24 1.89 10.75
CA LEU A 949 -34.15 1.81 9.79
C LEU A 949 -33.32 0.56 10.07
N GLY A 950 -32.80 -0.03 9.00
CA GLY A 950 -31.83 -1.10 9.08
C GLY A 950 -30.98 -1.13 7.82
N ASN A 951 -29.67 -1.31 7.98
CA ASN A 951 -28.75 -1.43 6.84
C ASN A 951 -28.92 -2.76 6.11
N GLN A 952 -28.33 -2.88 4.92
CA GLN A 952 -28.45 -4.10 4.11
C GLN A 952 -28.01 -5.37 4.86
N THR A 953 -26.95 -5.30 5.67
CA THR A 953 -26.46 -6.42 6.49
C THR A 953 -27.49 -6.86 7.52
N TRP A 954 -28.04 -5.93 8.32
CA TRP A 954 -29.11 -6.24 9.27
C TRP A 954 -30.34 -6.80 8.55
N ARG A 955 -30.77 -6.19 7.43
CA ARG A 955 -31.93 -6.70 6.68
C ARG A 955 -31.71 -8.12 6.18
N ARG A 956 -30.54 -8.49 5.64
CA ARG A 956 -30.28 -9.87 5.18
C ARG A 956 -30.32 -10.87 6.33
N THR A 957 -29.71 -10.54 7.46
CA THR A 957 -29.66 -11.41 8.64
C THR A 957 -31.05 -11.56 9.27
N SER A 958 -31.84 -10.48 9.32
CA SER A 958 -33.20 -10.49 9.87
C SER A 958 -34.26 -11.01 8.89
N ALA A 959 -34.07 -10.84 7.57
CA ALA A 959 -35.03 -11.25 6.54
C ALA A 959 -34.99 -12.74 6.20
N ALA A 960 -34.00 -13.49 6.67
CA ALA A 960 -34.03 -14.95 6.61
C ALA A 960 -35.24 -15.55 7.37
N ALA A 961 -35.90 -14.77 8.23
CA ALA A 961 -37.13 -15.12 8.93
C ALA A 961 -38.40 -14.36 8.45
N PHE A 962 -38.27 -13.19 7.78
CA PHE A 962 -39.41 -12.32 7.40
C PHE A 962 -39.18 -11.54 6.09
N ALA A 963 -40.24 -11.25 5.33
CA ALA A 963 -40.14 -10.56 4.03
C ALA A 963 -39.78 -9.05 4.12
N GLU A 964 -40.16 -8.36 5.19
CA GLU A 964 -39.77 -6.96 5.47
C GLU A 964 -39.73 -6.72 7.00
N PRO A 965 -38.54 -6.57 7.61
CA PRO A 965 -38.41 -6.47 9.07
C PRO A 965 -38.65 -5.05 9.64
N ILE A 966 -38.74 -4.03 8.78
CA ILE A 966 -39.04 -2.65 9.20
C ILE A 966 -40.50 -2.55 9.68
N GLY A 967 -40.71 -1.94 10.85
CA GLY A 967 -42.00 -1.76 11.53
C GLY A 967 -42.32 -2.80 12.60
N LEU A 968 -41.56 -3.89 12.65
CA LEU A 968 -41.67 -4.96 13.65
C LEU A 968 -40.91 -4.62 14.93
N THR A 969 -41.18 -5.33 16.02
CA THR A 969 -40.49 -5.20 17.32
C THR A 969 -39.59 -6.40 17.61
N ASP A 970 -38.73 -6.33 18.63
CA ASP A 970 -37.90 -7.48 19.04
C ASP A 970 -38.73 -8.74 19.35
N ALA A 971 -39.94 -8.56 19.90
CA ALA A 971 -40.83 -9.67 20.26
C ALA A 971 -41.42 -10.37 19.02
N ASP A 972 -41.48 -9.67 17.89
CA ASP A 972 -41.92 -10.25 16.61
C ASP A 972 -40.77 -10.99 15.92
N LEU A 973 -39.52 -10.57 16.14
CA LEU A 973 -38.34 -11.06 15.42
C LEU A 973 -37.52 -12.13 16.16
N PHE A 974 -37.51 -12.12 17.49
CA PHE A 974 -36.60 -12.95 18.29
C PHE A 974 -37.34 -13.80 19.34
N PRO A 975 -36.75 -14.92 19.80
CA PRO A 975 -37.28 -15.71 20.90
C PRO A 975 -37.50 -14.87 22.17
N GLU A 976 -38.52 -15.20 22.95
CA GLU A 976 -39.02 -14.37 24.07
C GLU A 976 -37.92 -13.94 25.06
N ALA A 977 -36.98 -14.83 25.38
CA ALA A 977 -35.88 -14.54 26.30
C ALA A 977 -34.92 -13.47 25.74
N LEU A 978 -34.57 -13.55 24.46
CA LEU A 978 -33.69 -12.60 23.79
C LEU A 978 -34.42 -11.27 23.53
N ALA A 979 -35.67 -11.33 23.08
CA ALA A 979 -36.48 -10.13 22.86
C ALA A 979 -36.60 -9.28 24.13
N ARG A 980 -36.84 -9.92 25.29
CA ARG A 980 -36.91 -9.23 26.59
C ARG A 980 -35.58 -8.59 26.97
N GLN A 981 -34.46 -9.28 26.72
CA GLN A 981 -33.12 -8.74 26.97
C GLN A 981 -32.83 -7.52 26.09
N LEU A 982 -33.14 -7.58 24.79
CA LEU A 982 -32.91 -6.48 23.85
C LEU A 982 -33.74 -5.23 24.21
N GLN A 983 -34.98 -5.42 24.64
CA GLN A 983 -35.86 -4.35 25.10
C GLN A 983 -35.36 -3.68 26.39
N GLU A 984 -34.80 -4.45 27.31
CA GLU A 984 -34.22 -3.90 28.55
C GLU A 984 -32.93 -3.10 28.25
N ASN A 985 -32.12 -3.57 27.31
CA ASN A 985 -30.96 -2.84 26.80
C ASN A 985 -31.40 -1.50 26.16
N ASP A 986 -32.45 -1.51 25.34
CA ASP A 986 -32.99 -0.29 24.72
C ASP A 986 -33.52 0.69 25.76
N ARG A 987 -34.24 0.21 26.78
CA ARG A 987 -34.74 1.05 27.89
C ARG A 987 -33.59 1.70 28.65
N THR A 988 -32.53 0.94 28.97
CA THR A 988 -31.35 1.45 29.68
C THR A 988 -30.71 2.64 28.92
N VAL A 989 -30.65 2.56 27.60
CA VAL A 989 -30.08 3.62 26.74
C VAL A 989 -30.96 4.87 26.73
N ILE A 990 -32.27 4.69 26.63
CA ILE A 990 -33.25 5.79 26.63
C ILE A 990 -33.26 6.51 27.98
N GLU A 991 -33.20 5.79 29.09
CA GLU A 991 -33.23 6.38 30.44
C GLU A 991 -31.91 7.06 30.82
N SER A 992 -30.77 6.45 30.45
CA SER A 992 -29.44 6.99 30.77
C SER A 992 -28.99 8.12 29.85
N LEU A 993 -29.59 8.22 28.65
CA LEU A 993 -29.17 9.09 27.54
C LEU A 993 -27.68 8.93 27.16
N ARG A 994 -27.12 7.72 27.32
CA ARG A 994 -25.70 7.44 27.06
C ARG A 994 -25.51 6.15 26.24
N PRO A 995 -24.43 6.06 25.45
CA PRO A 995 -24.06 4.81 24.79
C PRO A 995 -23.77 3.70 25.80
N HIS A 996 -24.23 2.49 25.51
CA HIS A 996 -23.98 1.28 26.29
C HIS A 996 -23.60 0.12 25.36
N SER A 997 -22.84 -0.84 25.86
CA SER A 997 -22.45 -2.03 25.10
C SER A 997 -22.69 -3.32 25.87
N TRP A 998 -22.97 -4.39 25.13
CA TRP A 998 -23.23 -5.74 25.64
C TRP A 998 -22.65 -6.79 24.71
N GLU A 999 -22.37 -7.96 25.28
CA GLU A 999 -22.22 -9.18 24.49
C GLU A 999 -23.57 -9.89 24.42
N GLU A 1000 -24.11 -10.02 23.21
CA GLU A 1000 -25.41 -10.61 22.94
C GLU A 1000 -25.21 -11.94 22.22
N ILE A 1001 -25.77 -13.01 22.77
CA ILE A 1001 -25.70 -14.34 22.15
C ILE A 1001 -26.98 -14.56 21.38
N VAL A 1002 -26.85 -14.74 20.07
CA VAL A 1002 -27.99 -14.94 19.17
C VAL A 1002 -27.84 -16.31 18.52
N THR A 1003 -28.93 -17.07 18.47
CA THR A 1003 -28.99 -18.30 17.68
C THR A 1003 -29.55 -17.96 16.30
N ASN A 1004 -28.81 -18.27 15.25
CA ASN A 1004 -29.25 -18.02 13.87
C ASN A 1004 -30.35 -19.02 13.44
N SER A 1005 -30.93 -18.82 12.25
CA SER A 1005 -31.98 -19.68 11.70
C SER A 1005 -31.56 -21.13 11.42
N GLN A 1006 -30.25 -21.43 11.45
CA GLN A 1006 -29.71 -22.79 11.31
C GLN A 1006 -29.41 -23.47 12.66
N GLY A 1007 -29.70 -22.79 13.78
CA GLY A 1007 -29.45 -23.33 15.13
C GLY A 1007 -28.02 -23.11 15.63
N GLU A 1008 -27.19 -22.34 14.92
CA GLU A 1008 -25.83 -22.05 15.33
C GLU A 1008 -25.79 -20.86 16.29
N ARG A 1009 -24.91 -20.94 17.29
CA ARG A 1009 -24.63 -19.87 18.23
C ARG A 1009 -23.70 -18.84 17.60
N ILE A 1010 -24.13 -17.59 17.58
CA ILE A 1010 -23.34 -16.42 17.17
C ILE A 1010 -23.20 -15.49 18.38
N ASP A 1011 -21.97 -15.14 18.73
CA ASP A 1011 -21.68 -14.16 19.77
C ASP A 1011 -21.51 -12.78 19.11
N TYR A 1012 -22.39 -11.83 19.41
CA TYR A 1012 -22.32 -10.44 18.95
C TYR A 1012 -21.81 -9.51 20.05
N TYR A 1013 -21.01 -8.52 19.68
CA TYR A 1013 -20.76 -7.34 20.50
C TYR A 1013 -21.63 -6.19 19.99
N SER A 1014 -22.61 -5.78 20.80
CA SER A 1014 -23.64 -4.80 20.46
C SER A 1014 -23.40 -3.49 21.21
N ILE A 1015 -23.34 -2.38 20.49
CA ILE A 1015 -23.32 -1.02 21.03
C ILE A 1015 -24.64 -0.33 20.68
N LYS A 1016 -25.27 0.31 21.66
CA LYS A 1016 -26.51 1.07 21.45
C LYS A 1016 -26.41 2.47 22.05
N PHE A 1017 -27.00 3.47 21.39
CA PHE A 1017 -26.98 4.87 21.83
C PHE A 1017 -28.27 5.61 21.43
N PRO A 1018 -28.67 6.66 22.18
CA PRO A 1018 -29.90 7.39 21.90
C PRO A 1018 -29.68 8.38 20.74
N LEU A 1019 -30.68 8.52 19.88
CA LEU A 1019 -30.77 9.60 18.90
C LEU A 1019 -31.64 10.71 19.49
N LEU A 1020 -31.06 11.91 19.58
CA LEU A 1020 -31.68 13.08 20.22
C LEU A 1020 -32.20 14.07 19.17
N ASP A 1021 -33.31 14.73 19.47
CA ASP A 1021 -33.83 15.85 18.69
C ASP A 1021 -33.10 17.18 19.03
N ALA A 1022 -33.49 18.26 18.36
CA ALA A 1022 -32.89 19.59 18.56
C ALA A 1022 -33.08 20.16 19.99
N ASP A 1023 -34.06 19.65 20.73
CA ASP A 1023 -34.35 20.03 22.11
C ASP A 1023 -33.68 19.09 23.13
N GLY A 1024 -32.86 18.13 22.65
CA GLY A 1024 -32.11 17.17 23.46
C GLY A 1024 -32.94 15.99 23.98
N LYS A 1025 -34.15 15.76 23.45
CA LYS A 1025 -35.00 14.62 23.83
C LYS A 1025 -34.72 13.40 22.94
N PRO A 1026 -34.68 12.17 23.50
CA PRO A 1026 -34.51 10.98 22.69
C PRO A 1026 -35.77 10.73 21.84
N TYR A 1027 -35.59 10.48 20.54
CA TYR A 1027 -36.69 10.07 19.65
C TYR A 1027 -36.50 8.66 19.07
N ALA A 1028 -35.30 8.09 19.19
CA ALA A 1028 -34.97 6.75 18.70
C ALA A 1028 -33.73 6.18 19.40
N VAL A 1029 -33.48 4.88 19.21
CA VAL A 1029 -32.27 4.17 19.65
C VAL A 1029 -31.58 3.59 18.42
N CYS A 1030 -30.30 3.89 18.25
CA CYS A 1030 -29.47 3.26 17.23
C CYS A 1030 -28.67 2.12 17.86
N GLY A 1031 -28.69 0.94 17.22
CA GLY A 1031 -27.91 -0.23 17.61
C GLY A 1031 -26.97 -0.65 16.49
N MET A 1032 -25.75 -1.01 16.88
CA MET A 1032 -24.70 -1.56 16.01
C MET A 1032 -24.17 -2.85 16.62
N SER A 1033 -24.21 -3.95 15.89
CA SER A 1033 -23.76 -5.26 16.37
C SER A 1033 -22.72 -5.89 15.44
N THR A 1034 -21.61 -6.36 16.00
CA THR A 1034 -20.50 -7.00 15.26
C THR A 1034 -20.27 -8.42 15.76
N ASP A 1035 -20.11 -9.38 14.85
CA ASP A 1035 -19.85 -10.79 15.18
C ASP A 1035 -18.43 -10.97 15.77
N ILE A 1036 -18.33 -11.58 16.94
CA ILE A 1036 -17.07 -11.87 17.66
C ILE A 1036 -16.80 -13.37 17.84
N THR A 1037 -17.53 -14.24 17.14
CA THR A 1037 -17.49 -15.70 17.31
C THR A 1037 -16.11 -16.30 17.02
N GLU A 1038 -15.46 -15.88 15.94
CA GLU A 1038 -14.09 -16.33 15.59
C GLU A 1038 -13.06 -15.88 16.62
N ARG A 1039 -13.17 -14.63 17.10
CA ARG A 1039 -12.25 -14.07 18.10
C ARG A 1039 -12.26 -14.88 19.40
N LYS A 1040 -13.44 -15.28 19.89
CA LYS A 1040 -13.57 -16.11 21.10
C LYS A 1040 -13.02 -17.53 20.92
N LYS A 1041 -13.11 -18.12 19.72
CA LYS A 1041 -12.53 -19.44 19.43
C LYS A 1041 -11.00 -19.41 19.52
N THR A 1042 -10.37 -18.33 19.04
CA THR A 1042 -8.90 -18.17 19.10
C THR A 1042 -8.41 -17.97 20.53
N GLU A 1043 -9.13 -17.22 21.36
CA GLU A 1043 -8.78 -17.01 22.77
C GLU A 1043 -8.89 -18.30 23.61
N ALA A 1044 -9.91 -19.13 23.35
CA ALA A 1044 -10.04 -20.45 23.97
C ALA A 1044 -8.91 -21.41 23.55
N ALA A 1045 -8.45 -21.34 22.30
CA ALA A 1045 -7.32 -22.15 21.81
C ALA A 1045 -6.00 -21.76 22.48
N LEU A 1046 -5.80 -20.47 22.78
CA LEU A 1046 -4.62 -19.98 23.49
C LEU A 1046 -4.57 -20.50 24.93
N GLN A 1047 -5.68 -20.43 25.67
CA GLN A 1047 -5.77 -20.97 27.04
C GLN A 1047 -5.52 -22.48 27.11
N GLU A 1048 -5.96 -23.23 26.10
CA GLU A 1048 -5.72 -24.67 26.00
C GLU A 1048 -4.23 -24.98 25.72
N SER A 1049 -3.56 -24.15 24.91
CA SER A 1049 -2.12 -24.27 24.69
C SER A 1049 -1.30 -23.96 25.95
N GLU A 1050 -1.68 -22.97 26.75
CA GLU A 1050 -1.02 -22.65 28.02
C GLU A 1050 -1.14 -23.79 29.04
N LYS A 1051 -2.34 -24.38 29.16
CA LYS A 1051 -2.55 -25.59 30.00
C LYS A 1051 -1.68 -26.74 29.53
N ARG A 1052 -1.57 -26.95 28.22
CA ARG A 1052 -0.72 -28.00 27.63
C ARG A 1052 0.75 -27.81 27.98
N HIS A 1053 1.29 -26.59 27.89
CA HIS A 1053 2.68 -26.31 28.25
C HIS A 1053 2.96 -26.55 29.74
N ARG A 1054 2.03 -26.15 30.62
CA ARG A 1054 2.16 -26.39 32.07
C ARG A 1054 2.16 -27.89 32.41
N VAL A 1055 1.35 -28.70 31.73
CA VAL A 1055 1.34 -30.16 31.90
C VAL A 1055 2.65 -30.79 31.43
N ILE A 1056 3.20 -30.35 30.29
CA ILE A 1056 4.48 -30.87 29.78
C ILE A 1056 5.63 -30.59 30.75
N PHE A 1057 5.69 -29.38 31.31
CA PHE A 1057 6.71 -29.00 32.29
C PHE A 1057 6.61 -29.86 33.58
N GLU A 1058 5.41 -30.00 34.15
CA GLU A 1058 5.20 -30.72 35.41
C GLU A 1058 5.28 -32.25 35.28
N LYS A 1059 4.92 -32.81 34.12
CA LYS A 1059 4.92 -34.27 33.88
C LYS A 1059 6.15 -34.78 33.15
N SER A 1060 7.17 -33.94 32.96
CA SER A 1060 8.43 -34.36 32.35
C SER A 1060 9.14 -35.43 33.21
N PRO A 1061 9.70 -36.50 32.59
CA PRO A 1061 10.44 -37.53 33.31
C PRO A 1061 11.82 -37.04 33.81
N LEU A 1062 12.27 -35.86 33.37
CA LEU A 1062 13.49 -35.20 33.80
C LEU A 1062 13.18 -34.07 34.79
N GLY A 1063 14.08 -33.84 35.75
CA GLY A 1063 14.01 -32.67 36.61
C GLY A 1063 14.30 -31.41 35.80
N MET A 1064 13.35 -30.49 35.69
CA MET A 1064 13.51 -29.23 34.98
C MET A 1064 13.59 -28.07 35.97
N ILE A 1065 14.53 -27.16 35.72
CA ILE A 1065 14.81 -26.02 36.58
C ILE A 1065 15.00 -24.79 35.70
N LEU A 1066 14.43 -23.67 36.14
CA LEU A 1066 14.70 -22.35 35.61
C LEU A 1066 15.54 -21.58 36.62
N PHE A 1067 16.73 -21.14 36.22
CA PHE A 1067 17.61 -20.29 37.01
C PHE A 1067 17.54 -18.84 36.54
N SER A 1068 17.55 -17.90 37.49
CA SER A 1068 17.81 -16.49 37.25
C SER A 1068 19.27 -16.24 36.87
N LYS A 1069 19.55 -15.01 36.43
CA LYS A 1069 20.88 -14.55 36.03
C LYS A 1069 21.93 -14.67 37.15
N ASP A 1070 21.54 -14.59 38.41
CA ASP A 1070 22.44 -14.77 39.55
C ASP A 1070 22.59 -16.24 40.01
N GLY A 1071 21.96 -17.18 39.31
CA GLY A 1071 22.00 -18.62 39.62
C GLY A 1071 21.02 -19.05 40.71
N THR A 1072 19.97 -18.26 40.95
CA THR A 1072 18.88 -18.56 41.88
C THR A 1072 17.78 -19.34 41.17
N ILE A 1073 17.27 -20.40 41.80
CA ILE A 1073 16.18 -21.20 41.21
C ILE A 1073 14.90 -20.36 41.23
N MET A 1074 14.35 -20.05 40.06
CA MET A 1074 13.13 -19.28 39.86
C MET A 1074 11.90 -20.18 39.76
N ASP A 1075 12.04 -21.32 39.08
CA ASP A 1075 10.98 -22.32 38.95
C ASP A 1075 11.57 -23.73 38.78
N CYS A 1076 10.82 -24.76 39.16
CA CYS A 1076 11.19 -26.15 38.96
C CYS A 1076 9.98 -27.08 38.93
N ASN A 1077 10.09 -28.19 38.20
CA ASN A 1077 9.01 -29.17 38.11
C ASN A 1077 9.03 -30.20 39.26
N ASP A 1078 7.93 -30.92 39.44
CA ASP A 1078 7.78 -31.94 40.48
C ASP A 1078 8.89 -33.00 40.47
N LYS A 1079 9.39 -33.38 39.29
CA LYS A 1079 10.47 -34.36 39.18
C LYS A 1079 11.77 -33.86 39.83
N PHE A 1080 12.08 -32.58 39.69
CA PHE A 1080 13.26 -32.00 40.33
C PHE A 1080 13.13 -31.94 41.86
N VAL A 1081 11.93 -31.64 42.38
CA VAL A 1081 11.61 -31.68 43.81
C VAL A 1081 11.88 -33.07 44.39
N GLU A 1082 11.45 -34.12 43.69
CA GLU A 1082 11.69 -35.53 44.05
C GLU A 1082 13.20 -35.87 44.07
N LEU A 1083 13.94 -35.46 43.04
CA LEU A 1083 15.38 -35.70 42.92
C LEU A 1083 16.16 -34.99 44.04
N MET A 1084 15.84 -33.73 44.33
CA MET A 1084 16.55 -32.99 45.38
C MET A 1084 16.17 -33.42 46.80
N GLY A 1085 15.04 -34.12 46.98
CA GLY A 1085 14.55 -34.57 48.28
C GLY A 1085 14.17 -33.41 49.22
N SER A 1086 13.77 -32.27 48.65
CA SER A 1086 13.40 -31.06 49.38
C SER A 1086 12.09 -30.48 48.85
N PRO A 1087 11.23 -29.91 49.71
CA PRO A 1087 9.99 -29.28 49.27
C PRO A 1087 10.27 -28.07 48.37
N ARG A 1088 9.38 -27.81 47.40
CA ARG A 1088 9.55 -26.78 46.36
C ARG A 1088 9.83 -25.41 46.96
N GLU A 1089 9.20 -25.06 48.08
CA GLU A 1089 9.34 -23.78 48.77
C GLU A 1089 10.76 -23.53 49.32
N LYS A 1090 11.54 -24.60 49.57
CA LYS A 1090 12.95 -24.49 49.96
C LYS A 1090 13.90 -24.45 48.76
N LEU A 1091 13.44 -24.90 47.59
CA LEU A 1091 14.23 -24.93 46.36
C LEU A 1091 14.10 -23.62 45.59
N ILE A 1092 12.89 -23.06 45.47
CA ILE A 1092 12.66 -21.74 44.87
C ILE A 1092 13.33 -20.67 45.73
N GLY A 1093 14.18 -19.84 45.11
CA GLY A 1093 14.99 -18.85 45.82
C GLY A 1093 16.34 -19.37 46.32
N PHE A 1094 16.65 -20.67 46.18
CA PHE A 1094 17.98 -21.20 46.50
C PHE A 1094 19.00 -20.82 45.43
N ASN A 1095 20.12 -20.22 45.83
CA ASN A 1095 21.18 -19.80 44.90
C ASN A 1095 22.22 -20.90 44.71
N THR A 1096 22.01 -21.74 43.70
CA THR A 1096 22.88 -22.87 43.37
C THR A 1096 24.29 -22.42 42.98
N ALA A 1097 24.45 -21.25 42.34
CA ALA A 1097 25.77 -20.74 41.92
C ALA A 1097 26.66 -20.27 43.09
N ARG A 1098 26.09 -20.07 44.28
CA ARG A 1098 26.80 -19.65 45.50
C ARG A 1098 26.87 -20.76 46.55
N GLN A 1099 25.79 -21.51 46.72
CA GLN A 1099 25.59 -22.38 47.89
C GLN A 1099 25.71 -23.88 47.59
N SER A 1100 25.84 -24.30 46.33
CA SER A 1100 25.99 -25.72 45.95
C SER A 1100 27.43 -26.25 46.09
N THR A 1101 27.67 -27.51 45.73
CA THR A 1101 29.00 -28.13 45.77
C THR A 1101 29.99 -27.40 44.84
N PRO A 1102 31.32 -27.43 45.13
CA PRO A 1102 32.31 -26.67 44.36
C PRO A 1102 32.26 -26.92 42.84
N ASN A 1103 32.14 -28.18 42.43
CA ASN A 1103 32.07 -28.56 41.01
C ASN A 1103 30.75 -28.09 40.37
N MET A 1104 29.61 -28.23 41.06
CA MET A 1104 28.31 -27.77 40.57
C MET A 1104 28.28 -26.25 40.40
N ARG A 1105 28.86 -25.49 41.34
CA ARG A 1105 28.98 -24.03 41.26
C ARG A 1105 29.82 -23.60 40.06
N ALA A 1106 30.96 -24.26 39.84
CA ALA A 1106 31.83 -23.95 38.72
C ALA A 1106 31.11 -24.21 37.38
N THR A 1107 30.41 -25.34 37.26
CA THR A 1107 29.66 -25.68 36.05
C THR A 1107 28.52 -24.69 35.80
N LEU A 1108 27.68 -24.41 36.79
CA LEU A 1108 26.58 -23.46 36.65
C LEU A 1108 27.06 -22.03 36.35
N ARG A 1109 28.18 -21.57 36.92
CA ARG A 1109 28.72 -20.23 36.60
C ARG A 1109 29.13 -20.10 35.14
N ARG A 1110 29.77 -21.13 34.57
CA ARG A 1110 30.06 -21.13 33.12
C ARG A 1110 28.78 -21.09 32.28
N ALA A 1111 27.71 -21.76 32.73
CA ALA A 1111 26.40 -21.64 32.09
C ALA A 1111 25.76 -20.26 32.24
N LEU A 1112 25.88 -19.62 33.41
CA LEU A 1112 25.42 -18.24 33.58
C LEU A 1112 26.27 -17.26 32.73
N ASP A 1113 27.52 -17.61 32.45
CA ASP A 1113 28.39 -16.93 31.50
C ASP A 1113 28.10 -17.34 30.03
N GLY A 1114 26.97 -17.98 29.74
CA GLY A 1114 26.52 -18.22 28.36
C GLY A 1114 27.12 -19.44 27.68
N GLU A 1115 27.89 -20.28 28.38
CA GLU A 1115 28.38 -21.57 27.85
C GLU A 1115 27.40 -22.70 28.17
N ALA A 1116 26.88 -23.43 27.18
CA ALA A 1116 26.12 -24.65 27.47
C ALA A 1116 27.05 -25.67 28.15
N THR A 1117 26.74 -26.07 29.38
CA THR A 1117 27.61 -26.96 30.15
C THR A 1117 26.87 -28.16 30.70
N VAL A 1118 27.61 -29.25 30.90
CA VAL A 1118 27.08 -30.48 31.51
C VAL A 1118 27.87 -30.76 32.78
N PHE A 1119 27.16 -31.03 33.87
CA PHE A 1119 27.68 -31.60 35.09
C PHE A 1119 27.32 -33.08 35.11
N GLU A 1120 28.32 -33.96 35.28
CA GLU A 1120 28.09 -35.40 35.42
C GLU A 1120 29.03 -35.96 36.48
N ASP A 1121 28.56 -36.00 37.72
CA ASP A 1121 29.33 -36.54 38.84
C ASP A 1121 28.43 -36.92 40.02
N GLU A 1122 29.02 -37.51 41.06
CA GLU A 1122 28.33 -37.71 42.33
C GLU A 1122 27.96 -36.35 42.96
N TYR A 1123 26.67 -36.15 43.19
CA TYR A 1123 26.10 -34.94 43.76
C TYR A 1123 25.31 -35.27 45.01
N THR A 1124 25.62 -34.57 46.09
CA THR A 1124 24.81 -34.58 47.31
C THR A 1124 24.01 -33.28 47.36
N SER A 1125 22.68 -33.41 47.35
CA SER A 1125 21.74 -32.29 47.45
C SER A 1125 22.04 -31.49 48.72
N VAL A 1126 22.37 -30.21 48.57
CA VAL A 1126 22.67 -29.32 49.70
C VAL A 1126 21.40 -28.97 50.48
N THR A 1127 20.25 -28.99 49.82
CA THR A 1127 18.95 -28.68 50.43
C THR A 1127 18.29 -29.90 51.09
N GLY A 1128 18.46 -31.10 50.51
CA GLY A 1128 17.76 -32.33 50.95
C GLY A 1128 18.66 -33.48 51.39
N GLY A 1129 19.99 -33.37 51.28
CA GLY A 1129 20.97 -34.35 51.78
C GLY A 1129 21.06 -35.67 51.00
N ARG A 1130 20.31 -35.82 49.90
CA ARG A 1130 20.30 -37.03 49.07
C ARG A 1130 21.50 -37.08 48.13
N THR A 1131 22.22 -38.20 48.10
CA THR A 1131 23.37 -38.42 47.21
C THR A 1131 22.97 -39.30 46.03
N MET A 1132 23.35 -38.88 44.82
CA MET A 1132 23.14 -39.62 43.56
C MET A 1132 24.20 -39.24 42.53
N VAL A 1133 24.36 -40.03 41.48
CA VAL A 1133 25.12 -39.60 40.30
C VAL A 1133 24.20 -38.77 39.42
N LEU A 1134 24.47 -37.46 39.36
CA LEU A 1134 23.60 -36.50 38.71
C LEU A 1134 24.20 -36.10 37.36
N ARG A 1135 23.41 -36.24 36.30
CA ARG A 1135 23.69 -35.60 35.01
C ARG A 1135 22.78 -34.39 34.86
N ALA A 1136 23.36 -33.20 34.95
CA ALA A 1136 22.65 -31.94 34.80
C ALA A 1136 23.19 -31.19 33.58
N SER A 1137 22.33 -30.95 32.59
CA SER A 1137 22.66 -30.11 31.44
C SER A 1137 22.11 -28.71 31.67
N PHE A 1138 22.99 -27.72 31.66
CA PHE A 1138 22.68 -26.31 31.89
C PHE A 1138 22.78 -25.57 30.57
N ASN A 1139 21.62 -25.13 30.07
CA ASN A 1139 21.50 -24.42 28.81
C ASN A 1139 21.14 -22.95 29.09
N PRO A 1140 22.01 -22.00 28.72
CA PRO A 1140 21.67 -20.59 28.68
C PRO A 1140 20.38 -20.34 27.90
N ILE A 1141 19.47 -19.53 28.45
CA ILE A 1141 18.26 -19.09 27.73
C ILE A 1141 18.67 -18.10 26.64
N ASN A 1142 19.57 -17.18 27.01
CA ASN A 1142 20.16 -16.21 26.10
C ASN A 1142 21.69 -16.38 26.16
N PRO A 1143 22.30 -17.29 25.40
CA PRO A 1143 23.73 -17.59 25.46
C PRO A 1143 24.64 -16.38 25.23
N ASN A 1144 24.12 -15.31 24.61
CA ASN A 1144 24.88 -14.11 24.24
C ASN A 1144 24.85 -12.99 25.29
N THR A 1145 24.13 -13.14 26.41
CA THR A 1145 24.02 -12.10 27.45
C THR A 1145 24.58 -12.58 28.79
N ARG A 1146 25.66 -12.01 29.32
CA ARG A 1146 26.24 -12.40 30.63
C ARG A 1146 25.87 -11.39 31.73
N PRO A 1147 25.33 -11.83 32.89
CA PRO A 1147 24.87 -13.18 33.19
C PRO A 1147 23.49 -13.50 32.58
N THR A 1148 23.29 -14.73 32.10
CA THR A 1148 22.06 -15.22 31.46
C THR A 1148 21.20 -16.02 32.44
N GLY A 1149 19.89 -16.06 32.23
CA GLY A 1149 19.05 -17.08 32.86
C GLY A 1149 19.39 -18.45 32.26
N VAL A 1150 19.30 -19.52 33.05
CA VAL A 1150 19.71 -20.87 32.59
C VAL A 1150 18.56 -21.84 32.80
N ILE A 1151 18.19 -22.59 31.78
CA ILE A 1151 17.31 -23.76 31.92
C ILE A 1151 18.20 -24.98 32.13
N ALA A 1152 17.93 -25.74 33.18
CA ALA A 1152 18.61 -27.00 33.43
C ALA A 1152 17.66 -28.18 33.34
N THR A 1153 18.15 -29.25 32.73
CA THR A 1153 17.54 -30.58 32.79
C THR A 1153 18.43 -31.50 33.59
N VAL A 1154 17.84 -32.20 34.55
CA VAL A 1154 18.54 -32.98 35.57
C VAL A 1154 18.01 -34.41 35.56
N GLU A 1155 18.95 -35.35 35.49
CA GLU A 1155 18.70 -36.78 35.43
C GLU A 1155 19.54 -37.49 36.50
N ASP A 1156 18.94 -38.45 37.21
CA ASP A 1156 19.69 -39.39 38.06
C ASP A 1156 20.15 -40.56 37.19
N ILE A 1157 21.47 -40.67 37.00
CA ILE A 1157 22.09 -41.72 36.18
C ILE A 1157 22.78 -42.79 37.04
N THR A 1158 22.48 -42.87 38.34
CA THR A 1158 23.13 -43.81 39.27
C THR A 1158 23.00 -45.26 38.80
N GLU A 1159 21.80 -45.67 38.39
CA GLU A 1159 21.54 -47.02 37.89
C GLU A 1159 22.25 -47.27 36.54
N ARG A 1160 22.21 -46.29 35.64
CA ARG A 1160 22.89 -46.35 34.35
C ARG A 1160 24.40 -46.51 34.50
N ARG A 1161 25.04 -45.74 35.38
CA ARG A 1161 26.49 -45.82 35.62
C ARG A 1161 26.88 -47.18 36.22
N ARG A 1162 26.02 -47.75 37.08
CA ARG A 1162 26.20 -49.10 37.63
C ARG A 1162 26.11 -50.18 36.54
N ILE A 1163 25.15 -50.05 35.62
CA ILE A 1163 25.00 -50.95 34.47
C ILE A 1163 26.18 -50.82 33.50
N GLU A 1164 26.65 -49.60 33.21
CA GLU A 1164 27.82 -49.37 32.35
C GLU A 1164 29.12 -49.93 32.96
N GLN A 1165 29.33 -49.79 34.27
CA GLN A 1165 30.46 -50.44 34.95
C GLN A 1165 30.36 -51.97 34.93
N GLN A 1166 29.16 -52.52 35.08
CA GLN A 1166 28.91 -53.96 35.01
C GLN A 1166 29.13 -54.50 33.58
N LEU A 1167 28.70 -53.75 32.56
CA LEU A 1167 28.96 -54.03 31.14
C LEU A 1167 30.44 -53.96 30.81
N ARG A 1168 31.17 -52.97 31.34
CA ARG A 1168 32.62 -52.82 31.13
C ARG A 1168 33.40 -53.96 31.76
N SER A 1169 33.03 -54.38 32.97
CA SER A 1169 33.59 -55.57 33.62
C SER A 1169 33.33 -56.84 32.79
N ASN A 1170 32.10 -57.01 32.28
CA ASN A 1170 31.76 -58.15 31.43
C ASN A 1170 32.50 -58.12 30.08
N PHE A 1171 32.72 -56.93 29.50
CA PHE A 1171 33.44 -56.75 28.25
C PHE A 1171 34.94 -57.07 28.40
N GLU A 1172 35.56 -56.67 29.52
CA GLU A 1172 36.94 -57.02 29.85
C GLU A 1172 37.11 -58.53 30.12
N GLU A 1173 36.09 -59.21 30.66
CA GLU A 1173 36.05 -60.67 30.81
C GLU A 1173 35.90 -61.38 29.45
N LEU A 1174 35.07 -60.84 28.55
CA LEU A 1174 34.87 -61.33 27.18
C LEU A 1174 36.13 -61.16 26.31
N GLU A 1175 36.84 -60.03 26.43
CA GLU A 1175 38.11 -59.81 25.73
C GLU A 1175 39.20 -60.78 26.22
N ARG A 1176 39.24 -61.10 27.51
CA ARG A 1176 40.16 -62.12 28.07
C ARG A 1176 39.86 -63.50 27.50
N PHE A 1177 38.59 -63.84 27.33
CA PHE A 1177 38.15 -65.09 26.73
C PHE A 1177 38.47 -65.15 25.22
N ASN A 1178 38.21 -64.07 24.47
CA ASN A 1178 38.52 -63.99 23.04
C ASN A 1178 40.03 -64.06 22.75
N ARG A 1179 40.89 -63.48 23.58
CA ARG A 1179 42.35 -63.52 23.40
C ARG A 1179 42.94 -64.93 23.56
N LEU A 1180 42.27 -65.83 24.31
CA LEU A 1180 42.67 -67.23 24.49
C LEU A 1180 42.21 -68.16 23.36
N VAL A 1181 41.15 -67.80 22.63
CA VAL A 1181 40.59 -68.62 21.53
C VAL A 1181 41.28 -68.33 20.20
N VAL A 1182 41.61 -67.08 19.89
CA VAL A 1182 42.24 -66.67 18.61
C VAL A 1182 43.69 -67.17 18.48
N GLY A 1183 44.47 -67.20 19.57
CA GLY A 1183 45.85 -67.70 19.53
C GLY A 1183 46.00 -69.21 19.27
N ARG A 1184 44.92 -69.99 19.40
CA ARG A 1184 44.93 -71.45 19.14
C ARG A 1184 44.70 -71.78 17.67
N GLU A 1185 43.94 -70.96 16.95
CA GLU A 1185 43.63 -71.19 15.53
C GLU A 1185 44.77 -70.73 14.60
N GLU A 1186 45.39 -69.57 14.88
CA GLU A 1186 46.55 -69.10 14.11
C GLU A 1186 47.74 -70.07 14.21
N ARG A 1187 48.00 -70.60 15.42
CA ARG A 1187 49.09 -71.57 15.64
C ARG A 1187 48.81 -72.92 14.99
N MET A 1188 47.54 -73.33 14.85
CA MET A 1188 47.17 -74.55 14.12
C MET A 1188 47.33 -74.41 12.60
N ILE A 1189 47.05 -73.23 12.04
CA ILE A 1189 47.23 -72.96 10.61
C ILE A 1189 48.72 -72.97 10.27
N GLN A 1190 49.55 -72.33 11.10
CA GLN A 1190 51.00 -72.28 10.94
C GLN A 1190 51.64 -73.68 11.01
N LEU A 1191 51.21 -74.52 11.98
CA LEU A 1191 51.66 -75.91 12.09
C LEU A 1191 51.25 -76.78 10.90
N LYS A 1192 50.03 -76.58 10.35
CA LYS A 1192 49.58 -77.30 9.14
C LYS A 1192 50.40 -76.89 7.91
N GLN A 1193 50.76 -75.61 7.79
CA GLN A 1193 51.66 -75.09 6.75
C GLN A 1193 53.07 -75.68 6.87
N GLU A 1194 53.66 -75.69 8.07
CA GLU A 1194 54.98 -76.29 8.30
C GLU A 1194 54.98 -77.79 7.97
N ILE A 1195 53.96 -78.54 8.41
CA ILE A 1195 53.86 -79.98 8.12
C ILE A 1195 53.74 -80.23 6.62
N ASN A 1196 52.92 -79.47 5.89
CA ASN A 1196 52.83 -79.62 4.43
C ASN A 1196 54.15 -79.28 3.73
N THR A 1197 54.89 -78.28 4.22
CA THR A 1197 56.19 -77.87 3.66
C THR A 1197 57.25 -78.94 3.89
N LEU A 1198 57.28 -79.55 5.07
CA LEU A 1198 58.18 -80.67 5.40
C LEU A 1198 57.86 -81.93 4.59
N LEU A 1199 56.57 -82.23 4.35
CA LEU A 1199 56.16 -83.36 3.51
C LEU A 1199 56.57 -83.16 2.05
N ALA A 1200 56.44 -81.94 1.52
CA ALA A 1200 56.87 -81.60 0.17
C ALA A 1200 58.39 -81.73 -0.02
N ALA A 1201 59.18 -81.36 0.99
CA ALA A 1201 60.64 -81.51 0.96
C ALA A 1201 61.11 -82.98 0.93
N GLN A 1202 60.26 -83.93 1.35
CA GLN A 1202 60.53 -85.37 1.28
C GLN A 1202 59.88 -86.07 0.07
N GLY A 1203 59.27 -85.31 -0.86
CA GLY A 1203 58.64 -85.86 -2.07
C GLY A 1203 57.27 -86.53 -1.83
N LEU A 1204 56.62 -86.26 -0.69
CA LEU A 1204 55.29 -86.77 -0.33
C LEU A 1204 54.21 -85.70 -0.54
N ALA A 1205 52.99 -86.10 -0.91
CA ALA A 1205 51.87 -85.18 -1.10
C ALA A 1205 51.42 -84.53 0.24
N GLY A 1206 51.01 -83.26 0.18
CA GLY A 1206 50.54 -82.50 1.35
C GLY A 1206 49.34 -83.16 2.04
N LYS A 1207 49.36 -83.20 3.38
CA LYS A 1207 48.37 -83.95 4.19
C LYS A 1207 47.16 -83.10 4.61
N TYR A 1208 47.30 -81.78 4.70
CA TYR A 1208 46.23 -80.89 5.19
C TYR A 1208 45.79 -79.89 4.12
N ASN A 1209 44.49 -79.70 3.96
CA ASN A 1209 43.93 -78.66 3.10
C ASN A 1209 43.75 -77.39 3.94
N ILE A 1210 44.33 -76.26 3.50
CA ILE A 1210 44.33 -75.00 4.23
C ILE A 1210 43.45 -74.02 3.45
N VAL A 1211 42.31 -73.67 4.03
CA VAL A 1211 41.41 -72.64 3.51
C VAL A 1211 41.96 -71.30 4.01
N GLN A 1212 42.17 -70.34 3.11
CA GLN A 1212 42.60 -68.98 3.47
C GLN A 1212 41.48 -68.18 4.13
#